data_AF-A0A0M9ZF67-F1
#
_entry.id   AF-A0A0M9ZF67-F1
#
_cell.length_a   1.000
_cell.length_b   1.000
_cell.length_c   1.000
_cell.angle_alpha   90.00
_cell.angle_beta   90.00
_cell.angle_gamma   90.00
#
_symmetry.space_group_name_H-M   'P 1'
#
loop_
_entity.id
_entity.type
_entity.pdbx_description
1 polymer ?
#
loop_
_entity_poly.entity_id
_entity_poly.type
_entity_poly.pdbx_seq_one_letter_code
_entity_poly.pdbx_strand_id
1 'polypeptide(L)'
;MVFAAPNDALAGAERVLGTGAPPLHASVAHQVIGIWQRDFGDLRIALHHLRRARDLAARAESAEREADVLGTLGVALVHAGRTRQGLAAFERGVLRGTGHTRARVLYRRAYVWWVLGHHREALEDVRRAIPVLRQADDVIWTARALTLRATVHLALGAVERADADFTAAEALWDTTGQEHDKADAVESRGLAAFRSGDVPAALRLLDEAAERYAKLGTPSFMLNIRRCEVLMAAGLAPEALAEADAAIAVLDGIGGQSTRKAELLLAAARAARLAGDAHTAIARAALAVRLFAAQRRTWWETHARLVLIEARMAAGRSSGRLVADAAAVADRLASFGAPAAPEASLLAGRIALRLGWRTDAERHLAVAARSRHSGPPLARMTGWAAQALRARAAGSGRGVLEACRRGLDVLDDHRMTLGASELRARATEQGAELAALAQQASLSGGGPRRLLMWSERWRATVLSTPPTRPPADPALLSCLTAHREIAARAEAARMEGRPVPALEREQRRLEREIRSRTLHMRGDAPGDGHQFDVGRLLERLDGTQLVELAVLDGRVHVLLCGRGRVRRFEAGLLAEAEVEAEHVQAALRRLAHPGAEGRLPVVEAAGRRLEELLLGPAAAQLGPGPVVVVPPGRLHRVPWALLPSLRERVLSVSPSASSWLRARETEPPPGGRHVLVRGPGLATGGAEVPDVADRYGRPTVLEHDEARVPRVLAELDGAALAHIAAHGTFRADSPLFSSLRMADGPLIVHDFERLDRSPYRIILSSCDTARLASVGADELLGLVTALLPLGTAGVVASSAPVNDAAVVPLMGALHKALSAGVSLAEALRDARASVPGDAVHQATGWAFTAFGAA
;
A
#
# COMPACT_ATOMS: atom_id res chain seq x y z
N MET A 1 -37.07 1.03 -17.71
CA MET A 1 -36.48 0.48 -16.47
C MET A 1 -35.44 1.47 -15.96
N VAL A 2 -35.45 1.78 -14.66
CA VAL A 2 -34.63 2.87 -14.10
C VAL A 2 -33.12 2.65 -14.29
N PHE A 3 -32.63 1.41 -14.20
CA PHE A 3 -31.19 1.13 -14.22
C PHE A 3 -30.57 1.01 -15.63
N ALA A 4 -31.38 1.02 -16.69
CA ALA A 4 -30.87 1.03 -18.07
C ALA A 4 -30.42 2.44 -18.49
N ALA A 5 -31.27 3.43 -18.20
CA ALA A 5 -31.06 4.85 -18.48
C ALA A 5 -31.74 5.67 -17.37
N PRO A 6 -31.04 5.92 -16.24
CA PRO A 6 -31.64 6.53 -15.05
C PRO A 6 -32.30 7.88 -15.30
N ASN A 7 -31.61 8.76 -16.04
CA ASN A 7 -32.10 10.12 -16.30
C ASN A 7 -33.31 10.12 -17.26
N ASP A 8 -33.29 9.26 -18.28
CA ASP A 8 -34.42 9.11 -19.21
C ASP A 8 -35.65 8.53 -18.50
N ALA A 9 -35.44 7.60 -17.58
CA ALA A 9 -36.52 7.03 -16.76
C ALA A 9 -37.15 8.10 -15.85
N LEU A 10 -36.34 8.98 -15.24
CA LEU A 10 -36.83 10.09 -14.43
C LEU A 10 -37.67 11.05 -15.28
N ALA A 11 -37.13 11.53 -16.39
CA ALA A 11 -37.83 12.46 -17.30
C ALA A 11 -39.11 11.84 -17.88
N GLY A 12 -39.11 10.53 -18.17
CA GLY A 12 -40.31 9.80 -18.58
C GLY A 12 -41.39 9.77 -17.50
N ALA A 13 -41.02 9.52 -16.25
CA ALA A 13 -41.95 9.49 -15.13
C ALA A 13 -42.56 10.88 -14.85
N GLU A 14 -41.77 11.94 -14.92
CA GLU A 14 -42.25 13.32 -14.74
C GLU A 14 -43.26 13.71 -15.82
N ARG A 15 -43.01 13.36 -17.08
CA ARG A 15 -43.97 13.57 -18.18
C ARG A 15 -45.30 12.88 -17.93
N VAL A 16 -45.28 11.62 -17.47
CA VAL A 16 -46.52 10.87 -17.15
C VAL A 16 -47.32 11.54 -16.03
N LEU A 17 -46.65 12.14 -15.04
CA LEU A 17 -47.33 12.88 -13.98
C LEU A 17 -47.92 14.21 -14.49
N GLY A 18 -47.26 14.85 -15.46
CA GLY A 18 -47.72 16.09 -16.09
C GLY A 18 -48.99 15.95 -16.94
N THR A 19 -49.34 14.74 -17.39
CA THR A 19 -50.49 14.49 -18.27
C THR A 19 -51.76 14.05 -17.54
N GLY A 20 -51.82 14.10 -16.21
CA GLY A 20 -53.01 13.68 -15.45
C GLY A 20 -53.31 12.18 -15.50
N ALA A 21 -52.27 11.33 -15.51
CA ALA A 21 -52.39 9.90 -15.72
C ALA A 21 -53.29 9.16 -14.67
N PRO A 22 -53.95 8.05 -15.05
CA PRO A 22 -54.75 7.23 -14.14
C PRO A 22 -53.96 6.75 -12.91
N PRO A 23 -54.62 6.42 -11.77
CA PRO A 23 -53.94 6.06 -10.52
C PRO A 23 -52.88 4.97 -10.66
N LEU A 24 -53.11 3.96 -11.50
CA LEU A 24 -52.15 2.89 -11.76
C LEU A 24 -50.86 3.40 -12.43
N HIS A 25 -50.97 4.20 -13.49
CA HIS A 25 -49.82 4.78 -14.20
C HIS A 25 -49.09 5.82 -13.36
N ALA A 26 -49.84 6.66 -12.64
CA ALA A 26 -49.26 7.62 -11.69
C ALA A 26 -48.51 6.90 -10.55
N SER A 27 -48.99 5.74 -10.10
CA SER A 27 -48.27 4.89 -9.14
C SER A 27 -46.93 4.39 -9.69
N VAL A 28 -46.87 4.00 -10.98
CA VAL A 28 -45.63 3.60 -11.65
C VAL A 28 -44.66 4.77 -11.75
N ALA A 29 -45.11 5.93 -12.23
CA ALA A 29 -44.28 7.11 -12.36
C ALA A 29 -43.68 7.55 -11.00
N HIS A 30 -44.49 7.62 -9.95
CA HIS A 30 -43.99 7.94 -8.62
C HIS A 30 -43.02 6.88 -8.06
N GLN A 31 -43.23 5.59 -8.35
CA GLN A 31 -42.25 4.57 -7.95
C GLN A 31 -40.92 4.74 -8.69
N VAL A 32 -40.94 5.08 -9.97
CA VAL A 32 -39.73 5.33 -10.77
C VAL A 32 -38.94 6.51 -10.20
N ILE A 33 -39.59 7.65 -9.94
CA ILE A 33 -38.96 8.81 -9.28
C ILE A 33 -38.45 8.40 -7.89
N GLY A 34 -39.23 7.62 -7.16
CA GLY A 34 -38.84 7.08 -5.86
C GLY A 34 -37.59 6.21 -5.87
N ILE A 35 -37.43 5.34 -6.87
CA ILE A 35 -36.23 4.51 -7.05
C ILE A 35 -35.04 5.40 -7.41
N TRP A 36 -35.21 6.32 -8.37
CA TRP A 36 -34.15 7.22 -8.79
C TRP A 36 -33.64 8.08 -7.63
N GLN A 37 -34.54 8.70 -6.87
CA GLN A 37 -34.20 9.53 -5.71
C GLN A 37 -33.59 8.69 -4.57
N ARG A 38 -33.97 7.42 -4.42
CA ARG A 38 -33.39 6.53 -3.40
C ARG A 38 -31.92 6.25 -3.70
N ASP A 39 -31.59 5.97 -4.96
CA ASP A 39 -30.27 5.48 -5.35
C ASP A 39 -29.30 6.61 -5.74
N PHE A 40 -29.83 7.68 -6.33
CA PHE A 40 -29.02 8.76 -6.94
C PHE A 40 -29.33 10.16 -6.38
N GLY A 41 -30.39 10.33 -5.57
CA GLY A 41 -30.86 11.63 -5.10
C GLY A 41 -31.19 11.70 -3.61
N ASP A 42 -32.21 12.48 -3.25
CA ASP A 42 -32.60 12.73 -1.85
C ASP A 42 -33.59 11.68 -1.36
N LEU A 43 -33.20 10.95 -0.32
CA LEU A 43 -33.98 9.86 0.25
C LEU A 43 -35.31 10.30 0.89
N ARG A 44 -35.43 11.56 1.32
CA ARG A 44 -36.70 12.13 1.81
C ARG A 44 -37.69 12.28 0.66
N ILE A 45 -37.21 12.76 -0.49
CA ILE A 45 -38.00 12.87 -1.73
C ILE A 45 -38.41 11.47 -2.21
N ALA A 46 -37.49 10.50 -2.15
CA ALA A 46 -37.79 9.11 -2.46
C ALA A 46 -38.95 8.56 -1.60
N LEU A 47 -38.89 8.74 -0.27
CA LEU A 47 -39.93 8.29 0.64
C LEU A 47 -41.28 8.99 0.40
N HIS A 48 -41.26 10.27 0.04
CA HIS A 48 -42.47 10.99 -0.32
C HIS A 48 -43.16 10.35 -1.54
N HIS A 49 -42.42 10.19 -2.65
CA HIS A 49 -42.98 9.59 -3.86
C HIS A 49 -43.37 8.13 -3.69
N LEU A 50 -42.61 7.32 -2.95
CA LEU A 50 -42.94 5.91 -2.72
C LEU A 50 -44.20 5.73 -1.87
N ARG A 51 -44.46 6.63 -0.90
CA ARG A 51 -45.73 6.65 -0.18
C ARG A 51 -46.89 7.01 -1.09
N ARG A 52 -46.70 8.03 -1.95
CA ARG A 52 -47.71 8.43 -2.94
C ARG A 52 -48.01 7.30 -3.94
N ALA A 53 -46.98 6.61 -4.40
CA ALA A 53 -47.10 5.45 -5.28
C ALA A 53 -47.93 4.34 -4.63
N ARG A 54 -47.74 4.07 -3.33
CA ARG A 54 -48.51 3.08 -2.57
C ARG A 54 -49.96 3.50 -2.46
N ASP A 55 -50.23 4.75 -2.09
CA ASP A 55 -51.59 5.25 -1.92
C ASP A 55 -52.37 5.21 -3.24
N LEU A 56 -51.71 5.50 -4.35
CA LEU A 56 -52.29 5.39 -5.69
C LEU A 56 -52.49 3.93 -6.13
N ALA A 57 -51.59 3.01 -5.76
CA ALA A 57 -51.77 1.59 -6.01
C ALA A 57 -52.99 1.03 -5.26
N ALA A 58 -53.19 1.46 -4.01
CA ALA A 58 -54.37 1.11 -3.22
C ALA A 58 -55.66 1.68 -3.82
N ARG A 59 -55.65 2.94 -4.30
CA ARG A 59 -56.78 3.56 -5.01
C ARG A 59 -57.09 2.89 -6.36
N ALA A 60 -56.09 2.28 -6.98
CA ALA A 60 -56.27 1.48 -8.19
C ALA A 60 -56.72 0.04 -7.89
N GLU A 61 -56.92 -0.31 -6.61
CA GLU A 61 -57.36 -1.63 -6.13
C GLU A 61 -56.49 -2.81 -6.63
N SER A 62 -55.21 -2.55 -6.92
CA SER A 62 -54.30 -3.56 -7.46
C SER A 62 -53.36 -4.09 -6.36
N ALA A 63 -53.64 -5.29 -5.86
CA ALA A 63 -52.82 -5.97 -4.85
C ALA A 63 -51.38 -6.23 -5.33
N GLU A 64 -51.21 -6.61 -6.59
CA GLU A 64 -49.90 -6.82 -7.23
C GLU A 64 -49.09 -5.52 -7.30
N ARG A 65 -49.73 -4.42 -7.69
CA ARG A 65 -49.09 -3.10 -7.73
C ARG A 65 -48.69 -2.64 -6.33
N GLU A 66 -49.59 -2.79 -5.36
CA GLU A 66 -49.31 -2.43 -3.97
C GLU A 66 -48.12 -3.24 -3.43
N ALA A 67 -48.05 -4.55 -3.72
CA ALA A 67 -46.94 -5.41 -3.33
C ALA A 67 -45.59 -4.94 -3.90
N ASP A 68 -45.52 -4.62 -5.19
CA ASP A 68 -44.28 -4.15 -5.83
C ASP A 68 -43.80 -2.81 -5.27
N VAL A 69 -44.72 -1.87 -5.01
CA VAL A 69 -44.40 -0.58 -4.40
C VAL A 69 -43.98 -0.76 -2.94
N LEU A 70 -44.65 -1.62 -2.17
CA LEU A 70 -44.27 -1.93 -0.78
C LEU A 70 -42.87 -2.51 -0.70
N GLY A 71 -42.49 -3.41 -1.63
CA GLY A 71 -41.12 -3.91 -1.71
C GLY A 71 -40.10 -2.79 -1.96
N THR A 72 -40.44 -1.80 -2.79
CA THR A 72 -39.54 -0.67 -3.10
C THR A 72 -39.46 0.33 -1.95
N LEU A 73 -40.59 0.66 -1.33
CA LEU A 73 -40.69 1.49 -0.13
C LEU A 73 -39.94 0.86 1.05
N GLY A 74 -40.00 -0.47 1.17
CA GLY A 74 -39.25 -1.24 2.16
C GLY A 74 -37.75 -0.97 2.08
N VAL A 75 -37.16 -1.05 0.88
CA VAL A 75 -35.73 -0.72 0.66
C VAL A 75 -35.42 0.73 1.05
N ALA A 76 -36.22 1.69 0.59
CA ALA A 76 -35.99 3.10 0.87
C ALA A 76 -36.09 3.44 2.37
N LEU A 77 -37.04 2.82 3.09
CA LEU A 77 -37.16 2.98 4.54
C LEU A 77 -35.93 2.43 5.27
N VAL A 78 -35.38 1.29 4.84
CA VAL A 78 -34.16 0.73 5.42
C VAL A 78 -32.96 1.63 5.15
N HIS A 79 -32.76 2.10 3.92
CA HIS A 79 -31.68 3.04 3.59
C HIS A 79 -31.78 4.34 4.42
N ALA A 80 -33.00 4.74 4.80
CA ALA A 80 -33.25 5.91 5.64
C ALA A 80 -33.01 5.65 7.14
N GLY A 81 -32.61 4.44 7.51
CA GLY A 81 -32.43 3.99 8.89
C GLY A 81 -33.74 3.63 9.61
N ARG A 82 -34.88 3.60 8.90
CA ARG A 82 -36.21 3.24 9.44
C ARG A 82 -36.48 1.73 9.31
N THR A 83 -35.52 0.92 9.78
CA THR A 83 -35.45 -0.54 9.56
C THR A 83 -36.73 -1.28 9.91
N ARG A 84 -37.33 -1.02 11.08
CA ARG A 84 -38.58 -1.68 11.51
C ARG A 84 -39.73 -1.47 10.53
N GLN A 85 -39.88 -0.24 10.04
CA GLN A 85 -40.96 0.10 9.10
C GLN A 85 -40.71 -0.50 7.72
N GLY A 86 -39.44 -0.56 7.29
CA GLY A 86 -39.06 -1.21 6.04
C GLY A 86 -39.37 -2.71 6.06
N LEU A 87 -38.99 -3.42 7.12
CA LEU A 87 -39.30 -4.85 7.28
C LEU A 87 -40.81 -5.11 7.32
N ALA A 88 -41.58 -4.28 8.02
CA ALA A 88 -43.04 -4.38 8.02
C ALA A 88 -43.66 -4.15 6.63
N ALA A 89 -43.08 -3.29 5.81
CA ALA A 89 -43.52 -3.10 4.42
C ALA A 89 -43.25 -4.35 3.57
N PHE A 90 -42.11 -5.02 3.76
CA PHE A 90 -41.82 -6.26 3.05
C PHE A 90 -42.77 -7.39 3.43
N GLU A 91 -43.06 -7.60 4.72
CA GLU A 91 -44.02 -8.63 5.15
C GLU A 91 -45.39 -8.44 4.49
N ARG A 92 -45.88 -7.19 4.48
CA ARG A 92 -47.12 -6.85 3.76
C ARG A 92 -47.02 -7.09 2.26
N GLY A 93 -45.90 -6.73 1.64
CA GLY A 93 -45.66 -6.94 0.21
C GLY A 93 -45.63 -8.42 -0.19
N VAL A 94 -45.00 -9.28 0.61
CA VAL A 94 -44.94 -10.74 0.37
C VAL A 94 -46.33 -11.36 0.49
N LEU A 95 -47.12 -10.94 1.48
CA LEU A 95 -48.49 -11.41 1.67
C LEU A 95 -49.42 -10.98 0.53
N ARG A 96 -49.28 -9.75 0.02
CA ARG A 96 -50.14 -9.18 -1.02
C ARG A 96 -49.82 -9.65 -2.43
N GLY A 97 -48.54 -9.87 -2.75
CA GLY A 97 -48.12 -10.28 -4.09
C GLY A 97 -48.30 -11.78 -4.33
N THR A 98 -48.45 -12.18 -5.59
CA THR A 98 -48.52 -13.57 -6.04
C THR A 98 -47.38 -13.90 -7.02
N GLY A 99 -47.13 -15.20 -7.24
CA GLY A 99 -46.16 -15.75 -8.21
C GLY A 99 -44.93 -14.87 -8.47
N HIS A 100 -44.93 -14.24 -9.64
CA HIS A 100 -43.85 -13.40 -10.15
C HIS A 100 -43.56 -12.15 -9.30
N THR A 101 -44.57 -11.37 -8.90
CA THR A 101 -44.38 -10.18 -8.06
C THR A 101 -43.89 -10.55 -6.68
N ARG A 102 -44.41 -11.63 -6.08
CA ARG A 102 -43.92 -12.14 -4.80
C ARG A 102 -42.42 -12.47 -4.89
N ALA A 103 -41.97 -13.11 -5.97
CA ALA A 103 -40.55 -13.40 -6.19
C ALA A 103 -39.70 -12.12 -6.26
N ARG A 104 -40.18 -11.06 -6.93
CA ARG A 104 -39.51 -9.74 -6.96
C ARG A 104 -39.46 -9.07 -5.58
N VAL A 105 -40.50 -9.20 -4.77
CA VAL A 105 -40.50 -8.69 -3.38
C VAL A 105 -39.54 -9.48 -2.50
N LEU A 106 -39.51 -10.82 -2.64
CA LEU A 106 -38.55 -11.69 -1.93
C LEU A 106 -37.11 -11.32 -2.27
N TYR A 107 -36.78 -11.10 -3.55
CA TYR A 107 -35.47 -10.61 -3.94
C TYR A 107 -35.11 -9.28 -3.24
N ARG A 108 -36.01 -8.29 -3.24
CA ARG A 108 -35.75 -6.99 -2.59
C ARG A 108 -35.60 -7.13 -1.07
N ARG A 109 -36.36 -8.04 -0.45
CA ARG A 109 -36.23 -8.36 0.98
C ARG A 109 -34.89 -9.04 1.25
N ALA A 110 -34.45 -9.95 0.39
CA ALA A 110 -33.14 -10.58 0.46
C ALA A 110 -32.00 -9.55 0.39
N TYR A 111 -32.10 -8.59 -0.52
CA TYR A 111 -31.13 -7.49 -0.63
C TYR A 111 -31.08 -6.70 0.69
N VAL A 112 -32.24 -6.41 1.28
CA VAL A 112 -32.31 -5.73 2.59
C VAL A 112 -31.74 -6.60 3.71
N TRP A 113 -32.00 -7.89 3.73
CA TRP A 113 -31.37 -8.80 4.69
C TRP A 113 -29.86 -8.77 4.57
N TRP A 114 -29.32 -8.77 3.35
CA TRP A 114 -27.90 -8.61 3.11
C TRP A 114 -27.36 -7.28 3.63
N VAL A 115 -28.02 -6.15 3.33
CA VAL A 115 -27.64 -4.82 3.89
C VAL A 115 -27.61 -4.88 5.42
N LEU A 116 -28.59 -5.51 6.06
CA LEU A 116 -28.67 -5.59 7.51
C LEU A 116 -27.68 -6.60 8.13
N GLY A 117 -27.01 -7.45 7.34
CA GLY A 117 -26.07 -8.49 7.80
C GLY A 117 -26.72 -9.85 8.08
N HIS A 118 -27.96 -10.06 7.68
CA HIS A 118 -28.73 -11.30 7.86
C HIS A 118 -28.57 -12.23 6.65
N HIS A 119 -27.38 -12.82 6.52
CA HIS A 119 -27.01 -13.56 5.29
C HIS A 119 -27.79 -14.86 5.07
N ARG A 120 -28.26 -15.53 6.14
CA ARG A 120 -29.03 -16.77 6.02
C ARG A 120 -30.42 -16.51 5.47
N GLU A 121 -31.10 -15.52 6.03
CA GLU A 121 -32.43 -15.06 5.61
C GLU A 121 -32.38 -14.51 4.17
N ALA A 122 -31.31 -13.78 3.82
CA ALA A 122 -31.08 -13.34 2.45
C ALA A 122 -30.98 -14.53 1.47
N LEU A 123 -30.20 -15.56 1.83
CA LEU A 123 -30.01 -16.75 1.00
C LEU A 123 -31.32 -17.54 0.80
N GLU A 124 -32.14 -17.65 1.85
CA GLU A 124 -33.44 -18.32 1.78
C GLU A 124 -34.38 -17.61 0.80
N ASP A 125 -34.51 -16.28 0.92
CA ASP A 125 -35.39 -15.49 0.06
C ASP A 125 -34.98 -15.58 -1.43
N VAL A 126 -33.69 -15.46 -1.77
CA VAL A 126 -33.24 -15.60 -3.18
C VAL A 126 -33.39 -17.02 -3.70
N ARG A 127 -33.19 -18.05 -2.87
CA ARG A 127 -33.43 -19.45 -3.28
C ARG A 127 -34.87 -19.72 -3.66
N ARG A 128 -35.82 -19.08 -2.98
CA ARG A 128 -37.25 -19.15 -3.29
C ARG A 128 -37.63 -18.32 -4.52
N ALA A 129 -36.98 -17.18 -4.72
CA ALA A 129 -37.29 -16.29 -5.83
C ALA A 129 -36.79 -16.82 -7.20
N ILE A 130 -35.55 -17.32 -7.28
CA ILE A 130 -34.90 -17.68 -8.56
C ILE A 130 -35.70 -18.67 -9.42
N PRO A 131 -36.24 -19.79 -8.90
CA PRO A 131 -37.00 -20.73 -9.74
C PRO A 131 -38.24 -20.10 -10.36
N VAL A 132 -38.95 -19.26 -9.61
CA VAL A 132 -40.16 -18.56 -10.08
C VAL A 132 -39.83 -17.52 -11.13
N LEU A 133 -38.71 -16.81 -10.97
CA LEU A 133 -38.25 -15.81 -11.96
C LEU A 133 -37.83 -16.49 -13.28
N ARG A 134 -37.17 -17.65 -13.19
CA ARG A 134 -36.82 -18.46 -14.37
C ARG A 134 -38.06 -19.01 -15.08
N GLN A 135 -39.03 -19.53 -14.34
CA GLN A 135 -40.29 -20.02 -14.92
C GLN A 135 -41.11 -18.91 -15.61
N ALA A 136 -40.90 -17.66 -15.22
CA ALA A 136 -41.53 -16.50 -15.83
C ALA A 136 -40.69 -15.88 -16.98
N ASP A 137 -39.58 -16.52 -17.37
CA ASP A 137 -38.61 -16.02 -18.36
C ASP A 137 -38.11 -14.58 -18.11
N ASP A 138 -38.07 -14.16 -16.83
CA ASP A 138 -37.59 -12.82 -16.46
C ASP A 138 -36.07 -12.83 -16.32
N VAL A 139 -35.39 -12.60 -17.44
CA VAL A 139 -33.92 -12.57 -17.55
C VAL A 139 -33.30 -11.59 -16.55
N ILE A 140 -33.87 -10.40 -16.42
CA ILE A 140 -33.29 -9.29 -15.63
C ILE A 140 -33.36 -9.60 -14.14
N TRP A 141 -34.53 -9.99 -13.64
CA TRP A 141 -34.67 -10.32 -12.22
C TRP A 141 -33.96 -11.62 -11.87
N THR A 142 -33.88 -12.58 -12.81
CA THR A 142 -33.05 -13.78 -12.63
C THR A 142 -31.58 -13.41 -12.47
N ALA A 143 -31.03 -12.57 -13.35
CA ALA A 143 -29.64 -12.13 -13.27
C ALA A 143 -29.35 -11.38 -11.97
N ARG A 144 -30.23 -10.44 -11.56
CA ARG A 144 -30.14 -9.76 -10.25
C ARG A 144 -30.10 -10.73 -9.08
N ALA A 145 -31.01 -11.71 -9.07
CA ALA A 145 -31.11 -12.67 -7.98
C ALA A 145 -29.89 -13.59 -7.90
N LEU A 146 -29.29 -13.96 -9.04
CA LEU A 146 -28.03 -14.70 -9.10
C LEU A 146 -26.86 -13.85 -8.58
N THR A 147 -26.72 -12.59 -9.02
CA THR A 147 -25.69 -11.67 -8.50
C THR A 147 -25.79 -11.50 -6.98
N LEU A 148 -27.00 -11.27 -6.44
CA LEU A 148 -27.18 -11.17 -4.99
C LEU A 148 -26.86 -12.47 -4.27
N ARG A 149 -27.27 -13.63 -4.81
CA ARG A 149 -26.96 -14.94 -4.22
C ARG A 149 -25.46 -15.20 -4.20
N ALA A 150 -24.75 -14.84 -5.26
CA ALA A 150 -23.30 -14.91 -5.34
C ALA A 150 -22.64 -14.04 -4.25
N THR A 151 -23.08 -12.80 -4.09
CA THR A 151 -22.56 -11.90 -3.04
C THR A 151 -22.84 -12.43 -1.63
N VAL A 152 -23.98 -13.08 -1.40
CA VAL A 152 -24.29 -13.76 -0.13
C VAL A 152 -23.40 -15.00 0.06
N HIS A 153 -23.14 -15.78 -1.00
CA HIS A 153 -22.21 -16.90 -0.96
C HIS A 153 -20.77 -16.46 -0.62
N LEU A 154 -20.29 -15.36 -1.20
CA LEU A 154 -19.00 -14.77 -0.83
C LEU A 154 -18.95 -14.37 0.65
N ALA A 155 -19.99 -13.70 1.16
CA ALA A 155 -20.07 -13.30 2.57
C ALA A 155 -20.04 -14.50 3.53
N LEU A 156 -20.51 -15.66 3.08
CA LEU A 156 -20.48 -16.93 3.80
C LEU A 156 -19.24 -17.79 3.52
N GLY A 157 -18.29 -17.32 2.69
CA GLY A 157 -17.06 -18.04 2.35
C GLY A 157 -17.19 -19.14 1.29
N ALA A 158 -18.33 -19.23 0.59
CA ALA A 158 -18.57 -20.23 -0.46
C ALA A 158 -18.14 -19.71 -1.85
N VAL A 159 -16.82 -19.56 -2.07
CA VAL A 159 -16.24 -18.90 -3.25
C VAL A 159 -16.64 -19.57 -4.57
N GLU A 160 -16.53 -20.90 -4.67
CA GLU A 160 -16.84 -21.64 -5.90
C GLU A 160 -18.31 -21.48 -6.32
N ARG A 161 -19.22 -21.48 -5.34
CA ARG A 161 -20.66 -21.27 -5.59
C ARG A 161 -20.94 -19.84 -6.02
N ALA A 162 -20.23 -18.88 -5.45
CA ALA A 162 -20.36 -17.49 -5.86
C ALA A 162 -19.89 -17.29 -7.30
N ASP A 163 -18.75 -17.89 -7.67
CA ASP A 163 -18.18 -17.77 -9.02
C ASP A 163 -19.11 -18.35 -10.09
N ALA A 164 -19.72 -19.52 -9.82
CA ALA A 164 -20.72 -20.12 -10.69
C ALA A 164 -21.96 -19.21 -10.88
N ASP A 165 -22.44 -18.59 -9.81
CA ASP A 165 -23.58 -17.67 -9.88
C ASP A 165 -23.23 -16.35 -10.59
N PHE A 166 -22.02 -15.80 -10.40
CA PHE A 166 -21.57 -14.61 -11.13
C PHE A 166 -21.44 -14.90 -12.63
N THR A 167 -20.84 -16.03 -13.01
CA THR A 167 -20.70 -16.45 -14.41
C THR A 167 -22.07 -16.61 -15.06
N ALA A 168 -23.02 -17.25 -14.37
CA ALA A 168 -24.38 -17.40 -14.87
C ALA A 168 -25.12 -16.05 -14.98
N ALA A 169 -24.90 -15.12 -14.05
CA ALA A 169 -25.48 -13.78 -14.12
C ALA A 169 -24.89 -12.96 -15.27
N GLU A 170 -23.58 -13.05 -15.52
CA GLU A 170 -22.87 -12.35 -16.61
C GLU A 170 -23.41 -12.74 -17.98
N ALA A 171 -23.56 -14.05 -18.22
CA ALA A 171 -24.15 -14.56 -19.46
C ALA A 171 -25.57 -14.02 -19.71
N LEU A 172 -26.36 -13.82 -18.64
CA LEU A 172 -27.68 -13.19 -18.76
C LEU A 172 -27.55 -11.69 -19.01
N TRP A 173 -26.62 -11.00 -18.34
CA TRP A 173 -26.42 -9.56 -18.48
C TRP A 173 -26.02 -9.15 -19.90
N ASP A 174 -25.20 -9.95 -20.58
CA ASP A 174 -24.77 -9.73 -21.96
C ASP A 174 -25.93 -9.68 -22.97
N THR A 175 -27.06 -10.31 -22.63
CA THR A 175 -28.29 -10.29 -23.46
C THR A 175 -29.16 -9.06 -23.23
N THR A 176 -28.76 -8.13 -22.33
CA THR A 176 -29.59 -7.00 -21.90
C THR A 176 -28.88 -5.65 -22.08
N GLY A 177 -29.66 -4.56 -22.16
CA GLY A 177 -29.16 -3.19 -22.09
C GLY A 177 -29.05 -2.60 -20.67
N GLN A 178 -28.94 -3.43 -19.61
CA GLN A 178 -28.85 -2.95 -18.23
C GLN A 178 -27.41 -2.56 -17.85
N GLU A 179 -26.92 -1.43 -18.35
CA GLU A 179 -25.52 -1.01 -18.16
C GLU A 179 -25.13 -0.77 -16.68
N HIS A 180 -26.05 -0.27 -15.85
CA HIS A 180 -25.78 -0.13 -14.41
C HIS A 180 -25.68 -1.48 -13.70
N ASP A 181 -26.56 -2.45 -14.02
CA ASP A 181 -26.48 -3.80 -13.41
C ASP A 181 -25.21 -4.53 -13.88
N LYS A 182 -24.75 -4.30 -15.12
CA LYS A 182 -23.45 -4.80 -15.61
C LYS A 182 -22.29 -4.22 -14.80
N ALA A 183 -22.32 -2.92 -14.47
CA ALA A 183 -21.30 -2.30 -13.62
C ALA A 183 -21.27 -2.91 -12.19
N ASP A 184 -22.43 -3.17 -11.60
CA ASP A 184 -22.57 -3.85 -10.30
C ASP A 184 -22.04 -5.30 -10.33
N ALA A 185 -22.25 -6.01 -11.44
CA ALA A 185 -21.69 -7.34 -11.64
C ALA A 185 -20.15 -7.32 -11.70
N VAL A 186 -19.56 -6.36 -12.40
CA VAL A 186 -18.09 -6.17 -12.45
C VAL A 186 -17.54 -5.80 -11.07
N GLU A 187 -18.20 -4.89 -10.34
CA GLU A 187 -17.85 -4.56 -8.94
C GLU A 187 -17.84 -5.82 -8.06
N SER A 188 -18.89 -6.64 -8.18
CA SER A 188 -19.05 -7.87 -7.40
C SER A 188 -17.99 -8.93 -7.72
N ARG A 189 -17.55 -9.03 -8.98
CA ARG A 189 -16.39 -9.86 -9.38
C ARG A 189 -15.09 -9.33 -8.80
N GLY A 190 -14.91 -8.02 -8.71
CA GLY A 190 -13.78 -7.41 -8.02
C GLY A 190 -13.70 -7.82 -6.55
N LEU A 191 -14.85 -7.85 -5.86
CA LEU A 191 -14.94 -8.40 -4.51
C LEU A 191 -14.60 -9.90 -4.47
N ALA A 192 -15.06 -10.70 -5.43
CA ALA A 192 -14.74 -12.13 -5.50
C ALA A 192 -13.22 -12.35 -5.63
N ALA A 193 -12.57 -11.64 -6.56
CA ALA A 193 -11.12 -11.68 -6.75
C ALA A 193 -10.37 -11.33 -5.45
N PHE A 194 -10.82 -10.27 -4.76
CA PHE A 194 -10.25 -9.89 -3.48
C PHE A 194 -10.36 -11.00 -2.42
N ARG A 195 -11.53 -11.66 -2.32
CA ARG A 195 -11.75 -12.76 -1.36
C ARG A 195 -10.91 -14.00 -1.67
N SER A 196 -10.56 -14.21 -2.94
CA SER A 196 -9.65 -15.26 -3.39
C SER A 196 -8.16 -14.90 -3.18
N GLY A 197 -7.85 -13.69 -2.69
CA GLY A 197 -6.49 -13.22 -2.45
C GLY A 197 -5.83 -12.52 -3.64
N ASP A 198 -6.55 -12.34 -4.75
CA ASP A 198 -6.07 -11.72 -5.98
C ASP A 198 -6.32 -10.21 -5.97
N VAL A 199 -5.52 -9.51 -5.15
CA VAL A 199 -5.57 -8.05 -4.99
C VAL A 199 -5.40 -7.31 -6.32
N PRO A 200 -4.46 -7.70 -7.22
CA PRO A 200 -4.30 -7.01 -8.50
C PRO A 200 -5.54 -7.11 -9.40
N ALA A 201 -6.15 -8.31 -9.51
CA ALA A 201 -7.39 -8.45 -10.29
C ALA A 201 -8.57 -7.72 -9.66
N ALA A 202 -8.64 -7.67 -8.32
CA ALA A 202 -9.67 -6.90 -7.62
C ALA A 202 -9.58 -5.41 -7.95
N LEU A 203 -8.38 -4.81 -7.86
CA LEU A 203 -8.17 -3.40 -8.21
C LEU A 203 -8.57 -3.11 -9.66
N ARG A 204 -8.17 -3.95 -10.61
CA ARG A 204 -8.52 -3.81 -12.03
C ARG A 204 -10.04 -3.83 -12.27
N LEU A 205 -10.74 -4.80 -11.67
CA LEU A 205 -12.20 -4.92 -11.81
C LEU A 205 -12.94 -3.74 -11.15
N LEU A 206 -12.45 -3.25 -10.00
CA LEU A 206 -13.05 -2.07 -9.36
C LEU A 206 -12.78 -0.78 -10.15
N ASP A 207 -11.63 -0.65 -10.81
CA ASP A 207 -11.35 0.44 -11.76
C ASP A 207 -12.29 0.39 -12.97
N GLU A 208 -12.49 -0.79 -13.56
CA GLU A 208 -13.44 -1.00 -14.66
C GLU A 208 -14.87 -0.65 -14.26
N ALA A 209 -15.31 -1.08 -13.07
CA ALA A 209 -16.63 -0.72 -12.53
C ALA A 209 -16.77 0.81 -12.35
N ALA A 210 -15.72 1.48 -11.85
CA ALA A 210 -15.70 2.93 -11.70
C ALA A 210 -15.91 3.65 -13.05
N GLU A 211 -15.22 3.22 -14.10
CA GLU A 211 -15.37 3.78 -15.44
C GLU A 211 -16.79 3.60 -16.00
N ARG A 212 -17.39 2.42 -15.78
CA ARG A 212 -18.77 2.14 -16.19
C ARG A 212 -19.76 3.04 -15.45
N TYR A 213 -19.63 3.21 -14.14
CA TYR A 213 -20.49 4.14 -13.38
C TYR A 213 -20.28 5.61 -13.78
N ALA A 214 -19.05 6.02 -14.08
CA ALA A 214 -18.74 7.37 -14.51
C ALA A 214 -19.45 7.73 -15.83
N LYS A 215 -19.49 6.80 -16.80
CA LYS A 215 -20.23 6.98 -18.08
C LYS A 215 -21.73 7.17 -17.86
N LEU A 216 -22.29 6.61 -16.78
CA LEU A 216 -23.70 6.74 -16.41
C LEU A 216 -23.98 8.02 -15.59
N GLY A 217 -22.94 8.70 -15.10
CA GLY A 217 -23.08 9.89 -14.26
C GLY A 217 -23.73 9.62 -12.90
N THR A 218 -23.63 8.39 -12.38
CA THR A 218 -24.31 7.97 -11.16
C THR A 218 -23.34 7.77 -9.98
N PRO A 219 -23.68 8.19 -8.74
CA PRO A 219 -22.88 7.90 -7.55
C PRO A 219 -22.73 6.39 -7.27
N SER A 220 -21.54 5.96 -6.85
CA SER A 220 -21.18 4.55 -6.61
C SER A 220 -20.64 4.29 -5.20
N PHE A 221 -21.44 4.54 -4.16
CA PHE A 221 -20.97 4.43 -2.77
C PHE A 221 -20.54 3.01 -2.35
N MET A 222 -21.16 1.98 -2.93
CA MET A 222 -20.78 0.59 -2.68
C MET A 222 -19.39 0.28 -3.22
N LEU A 223 -19.13 0.65 -4.48
CA LEU A 223 -17.81 0.59 -5.08
C LEU A 223 -16.75 1.24 -4.19
N ASN A 224 -17.01 2.44 -3.68
CA ASN A 224 -16.05 3.16 -2.83
C ASN A 224 -15.74 2.38 -1.54
N ILE A 225 -16.76 1.79 -0.90
CA ILE A 225 -16.57 0.91 0.28
C ILE A 225 -15.71 -0.30 -0.09
N ARG A 226 -15.99 -0.97 -1.21
CA ARG A 226 -15.21 -2.13 -1.68
C ARG A 226 -13.77 -1.76 -2.00
N ARG A 227 -13.57 -0.63 -2.66
CA ARG A 227 -12.26 -0.09 -2.99
C ARG A 227 -11.45 0.20 -1.72
N CYS A 228 -12.07 0.78 -0.69
CA CYS A 228 -11.42 0.96 0.61
C CYS A 228 -10.96 -0.39 1.20
N GLU A 229 -11.79 -1.44 1.14
CA GLU A 229 -11.41 -2.78 1.64
C GLU A 229 -10.17 -3.34 0.92
N VAL A 230 -10.12 -3.22 -0.42
CA VAL A 230 -8.99 -3.72 -1.23
C VAL A 230 -7.73 -2.87 -1.02
N LEU A 231 -7.86 -1.55 -0.99
CA LEU A 231 -6.74 -0.63 -0.75
C LEU A 231 -6.10 -0.87 0.62
N MET A 232 -6.89 -1.05 1.68
CA MET A 232 -6.34 -1.37 3.00
C MET A 232 -5.59 -2.70 3.02
N ALA A 233 -6.11 -3.74 2.35
CA ALA A 233 -5.43 -5.03 2.27
C ALA A 233 -4.12 -4.97 1.46
N ALA A 234 -4.07 -4.08 0.47
CA ALA A 234 -2.87 -3.71 -0.29
C ALA A 234 -1.87 -2.82 0.50
N GLY A 235 -2.19 -2.45 1.75
CA GLY A 235 -1.39 -1.55 2.59
C GLY A 235 -1.44 -0.07 2.14
N LEU A 236 -2.46 0.30 1.37
CA LEU A 236 -2.75 1.66 0.88
C LEU A 236 -3.80 2.34 1.77
N ALA A 237 -3.52 2.37 3.08
CA ALA A 237 -4.45 2.91 4.08
C ALA A 237 -4.74 4.41 3.94
N PRO A 238 -3.76 5.30 3.64
CA PRO A 238 -4.04 6.71 3.39
C PRO A 238 -4.97 6.95 2.19
N GLU A 239 -4.78 6.18 1.11
CA GLU A 239 -5.63 6.24 -0.09
C GLU A 239 -7.05 5.77 0.21
N ALA A 240 -7.20 4.69 0.99
CA ALA A 240 -8.51 4.23 1.43
C ALA A 240 -9.23 5.28 2.30
N LEU A 241 -8.49 6.02 3.13
CA LEU A 241 -9.08 7.09 3.94
C LEU A 241 -9.56 8.25 3.06
N ALA A 242 -8.74 8.69 2.10
CA ALA A 242 -9.10 9.75 1.17
C ALA A 242 -10.31 9.38 0.30
N GLU A 243 -10.37 8.13 -0.18
CA GLU A 243 -11.50 7.58 -0.93
C GLU A 243 -12.80 7.62 -0.09
N ALA A 244 -12.72 7.15 1.17
CA ALA A 244 -13.88 7.15 2.06
C ALA A 244 -14.36 8.58 2.38
N ASP A 245 -13.44 9.52 2.62
CA ASP A 245 -13.79 10.91 2.92
C ASP A 245 -14.40 11.64 1.72
N ALA A 246 -13.88 11.42 0.51
CA ALA A 246 -14.48 11.94 -0.71
C ALA A 246 -15.91 11.40 -0.91
N ALA A 247 -16.11 10.11 -0.71
CA ALA A 247 -17.42 9.48 -0.80
C ALA A 247 -18.41 10.02 0.25
N ILE A 248 -17.96 10.27 1.48
CA ILE A 248 -18.78 10.88 2.54
C ILE A 248 -19.19 12.30 2.17
N ALA A 249 -18.28 13.10 1.62
CA ALA A 249 -18.58 14.48 1.20
C ALA A 249 -19.65 14.52 0.10
N VAL A 250 -19.54 13.64 -0.91
CA VAL A 250 -20.56 13.51 -1.97
C VAL A 250 -21.90 13.08 -1.37
N LEU A 251 -21.90 12.08 -0.47
CA LEU A 251 -23.10 11.58 0.17
C LEU A 251 -23.82 12.66 0.99
N ASP A 252 -23.07 13.48 1.71
CA ASP A 252 -23.62 14.59 2.51
C ASP A 252 -24.18 15.71 1.63
N GLY A 253 -23.65 15.91 0.41
CA GLY A 253 -24.15 16.89 -0.55
C GLY A 253 -25.50 16.55 -1.18
N ILE A 254 -25.83 15.27 -1.37
CA ILE A 254 -27.06 14.83 -2.08
C ILE A 254 -28.25 14.51 -1.15
N GLY A 255 -28.17 14.85 0.14
CA GLY A 255 -29.22 14.58 1.13
C GLY A 255 -29.11 13.22 1.84
N GLY A 256 -28.04 12.47 1.57
CA GLY A 256 -27.56 11.33 2.36
C GLY A 256 -28.34 10.01 2.23
N GLN A 257 -27.63 8.90 2.49
CA GLN A 257 -28.19 7.58 2.81
C GLN A 257 -27.60 7.12 4.15
N SER A 258 -28.41 7.12 5.22
CA SER A 258 -27.94 6.86 6.59
C SER A 258 -27.20 5.52 6.73
N THR A 259 -27.63 4.49 6.00
CA THR A 259 -26.96 3.18 5.99
C THR A 259 -25.57 3.23 5.36
N ARG A 260 -25.44 3.85 4.17
CA ARG A 260 -24.16 4.00 3.47
C ARG A 260 -23.19 4.91 4.21
N LYS A 261 -23.69 5.98 4.83
CA LYS A 261 -22.88 6.86 5.68
C LYS A 261 -22.22 6.08 6.81
N ALA A 262 -22.99 5.21 7.49
CA ALA A 262 -22.45 4.39 8.58
C ALA A 262 -21.37 3.41 8.09
N GLU A 263 -21.55 2.80 6.92
CA GLU A 263 -20.57 1.90 6.28
C GLU A 263 -19.30 2.63 5.85
N LEU A 264 -19.42 3.79 5.20
CA LEU A 264 -18.27 4.62 4.81
C LEU A 264 -17.50 5.14 6.02
N LEU A 265 -18.20 5.53 7.10
CA LEU A 265 -17.55 5.92 8.36
C LEU A 265 -16.76 4.76 8.99
N LEU A 266 -17.27 3.53 8.88
CA LEU A 266 -16.53 2.36 9.34
C LEU A 266 -15.30 2.10 8.47
N ALA A 267 -15.41 2.22 7.14
CA ALA A 267 -14.29 2.09 6.21
C ALA A 267 -13.21 3.15 6.51
N ALA A 268 -13.61 4.43 6.65
CA ALA A 268 -12.73 5.53 7.03
C ALA A 268 -12.05 5.28 8.38
N ALA A 269 -12.79 4.76 9.38
CA ALA A 269 -12.21 4.46 10.69
C ALA A 269 -11.13 3.37 10.62
N ARG A 270 -11.35 2.31 9.82
CA ARG A 270 -10.35 1.26 9.59
C ARG A 270 -9.12 1.81 8.88
N ALA A 271 -9.34 2.60 7.82
CA ALA A 271 -8.28 3.21 7.03
C ALA A 271 -7.42 4.17 7.89
N ALA A 272 -8.05 5.06 8.66
CA ALA A 272 -7.35 5.94 9.59
C ALA A 272 -6.53 5.18 10.64
N ARG A 273 -7.06 4.06 11.17
CA ARG A 273 -6.32 3.23 12.12
C ARG A 273 -5.05 2.64 11.49
N LEU A 274 -5.17 2.08 10.30
CA LEU A 274 -4.04 1.50 9.57
C LEU A 274 -3.04 2.57 9.12
N ALA A 275 -3.49 3.80 8.85
CA ALA A 275 -2.62 4.94 8.56
C ALA A 275 -1.95 5.55 9.81
N GLY A 276 -2.17 4.99 11.01
CA GLY A 276 -1.62 5.50 12.27
C GLY A 276 -2.34 6.71 12.87
N ASP A 277 -3.45 7.17 12.28
CA ASP A 277 -4.28 8.26 12.81
C ASP A 277 -5.35 7.74 13.77
N ALA A 278 -4.92 7.48 15.01
CA ALA A 278 -5.80 6.96 16.05
C ALA A 278 -6.93 7.93 16.42
N HIS A 279 -6.73 9.25 16.31
CA HIS A 279 -7.74 10.25 16.67
C HIS A 279 -8.91 10.23 15.68
N THR A 280 -8.61 10.29 14.38
CA THR A 280 -9.63 10.19 13.33
C THR A 280 -10.33 8.83 13.39
N ALA A 281 -9.59 7.74 13.60
CA ALA A 281 -10.18 6.41 13.73
C ALA A 281 -11.20 6.32 14.88
N ILE A 282 -10.87 6.85 16.06
CA ILE A 282 -11.79 6.88 17.21
C ILE A 282 -13.04 7.71 16.90
N ALA A 283 -12.88 8.90 16.33
CA ALA A 283 -14.00 9.80 16.02
C ALA A 283 -14.99 9.15 15.03
N ARG A 284 -14.46 8.58 13.95
CA ARG A 284 -15.25 7.93 12.88
C ARG A 284 -15.91 6.64 13.37
N ALA A 285 -15.19 5.79 14.10
CA ALA A 285 -15.74 4.55 14.64
C ALA A 285 -16.85 4.81 15.67
N ALA A 286 -16.68 5.80 16.56
CA ALA A 286 -17.72 6.16 17.54
C ALA A 286 -19.01 6.63 16.87
N LEU A 287 -18.91 7.42 15.79
CA LEU A 287 -20.07 7.84 15.02
C LEU A 287 -20.73 6.65 14.30
N ALA A 288 -19.94 5.77 13.69
CA ALA A 288 -20.44 4.56 13.03
C ALA A 288 -21.20 3.65 14.01
N VAL A 289 -20.67 3.41 15.22
CA VAL A 289 -21.37 2.64 16.29
C VAL A 289 -22.74 3.23 16.60
N ARG A 290 -22.83 4.55 16.81
CA ARG A 290 -24.11 5.21 17.11
C ARG A 290 -25.12 5.05 15.97
N LEU A 291 -24.67 5.22 14.72
CA LEU A 291 -25.54 5.09 13.55
C LEU A 291 -26.02 3.65 13.36
N PHE A 292 -25.15 2.65 13.46
CA PHE A 292 -25.56 1.24 13.35
C PHE A 292 -26.52 0.81 14.46
N ALA A 293 -26.30 1.27 15.70
CA ALA A 293 -27.20 1.00 16.82
C ALA A 293 -28.60 1.61 16.56
N ALA A 294 -28.67 2.87 16.13
CA ALA A 294 -29.93 3.53 15.78
C ALA A 294 -30.68 2.80 14.65
N GLN A 295 -29.94 2.22 13.70
CA GLN A 295 -30.47 1.46 12.56
C GLN A 295 -30.77 -0.02 12.89
N ARG A 296 -30.48 -0.49 14.11
CA ARG A 296 -30.59 -1.89 14.54
C ARG A 296 -29.74 -2.88 13.73
N ARG A 297 -28.59 -2.43 13.23
CA ARG A 297 -27.67 -3.24 12.44
C ARG A 297 -26.59 -3.85 13.34
N THR A 298 -26.99 -4.84 14.14
CA THR A 298 -26.14 -5.37 15.24
C THR A 298 -24.82 -5.99 14.76
N TRP A 299 -24.82 -6.65 13.60
CA TRP A 299 -23.59 -7.17 12.98
C TRP A 299 -22.58 -6.04 12.72
N TRP A 300 -23.03 -4.97 12.07
CA TRP A 300 -22.21 -3.80 11.73
C TRP A 300 -21.79 -3.00 12.96
N GLU A 301 -22.68 -2.82 13.92
CA GLU A 301 -22.37 -2.18 15.21
C GLU A 301 -21.22 -2.90 15.91
N THR A 302 -21.24 -4.24 15.92
CA THR A 302 -20.22 -5.05 16.57
C THR A 302 -18.86 -4.88 15.86
N HIS A 303 -18.83 -4.84 14.52
CA HIS A 303 -17.61 -4.52 13.77
C HIS A 303 -17.10 -3.10 14.00
N ALA A 304 -17.98 -2.11 14.11
CA ALA A 304 -17.57 -0.75 14.44
C ALA A 304 -17.02 -0.62 15.87
N ARG A 305 -17.57 -1.39 16.82
CA ARG A 305 -17.02 -1.49 18.18
C ARG A 305 -15.63 -2.11 18.19
N LEU A 306 -15.38 -3.16 17.40
CA LEU A 306 -14.04 -3.75 17.27
C LEU A 306 -13.02 -2.68 16.85
N VAL A 307 -13.28 -1.97 15.75
CA VAL A 307 -12.38 -0.91 15.24
C VAL A 307 -12.18 0.21 16.26
N LEU A 308 -13.23 0.59 17.00
CA LEU A 308 -13.14 1.59 18.07
C LEU A 308 -12.21 1.15 19.21
N ILE A 309 -12.26 -0.12 19.61
CA ILE A 309 -11.38 -0.67 20.66
C ILE A 309 -9.94 -0.73 20.16
N GLU A 310 -9.72 -1.17 18.92
CA GLU A 310 -8.39 -1.19 18.28
C GLU A 310 -7.78 0.21 18.23
N ALA A 311 -8.55 1.21 17.77
CA ALA A 311 -8.09 2.59 17.70
C ALA A 311 -7.76 3.18 19.09
N ARG A 312 -8.54 2.84 20.12
CA ARG A 312 -8.24 3.22 21.52
C ARG A 312 -6.96 2.57 22.03
N MET A 313 -6.73 1.29 21.73
CA MET A 313 -5.48 0.62 22.08
C MET A 313 -4.29 1.28 21.39
N ALA A 314 -4.41 1.59 20.09
CA ALA A 314 -3.36 2.28 19.33
C ALA A 314 -3.02 3.66 19.92
N ALA A 315 -4.01 4.38 20.44
CA ALA A 315 -3.83 5.60 21.22
C ALA A 315 -3.27 5.38 22.65
N GLY A 316 -2.75 4.19 22.97
CA GLY A 316 -2.13 3.87 24.25
C GLY A 316 -3.11 3.55 25.40
N ARG A 317 -4.42 3.45 25.14
CA ARG A 317 -5.40 3.16 26.22
C ARG A 317 -5.50 1.67 26.49
N SER A 318 -5.28 1.26 27.74
CA SER A 318 -5.50 -0.10 28.23
C SER A 318 -6.18 -0.08 29.60
N SER A 319 -7.27 -0.84 29.76
CA SER A 319 -7.99 -0.97 31.02
C SER A 319 -8.73 -2.30 31.10
N GLY A 320 -9.06 -2.75 32.31
CA GLY A 320 -9.86 -3.97 32.50
C GLY A 320 -11.21 -3.93 31.77
N ARG A 321 -11.84 -2.74 31.73
CA ARG A 321 -13.07 -2.51 30.96
C ARG A 321 -12.85 -2.75 29.46
N LEU A 322 -11.72 -2.33 28.89
CA LEU A 322 -11.42 -2.59 27.48
C LEU A 322 -11.20 -4.08 27.19
N VAL A 323 -10.67 -4.87 28.13
CA VAL A 323 -10.61 -6.34 28.01
C VAL A 323 -12.02 -6.92 27.92
N ALA A 324 -12.90 -6.54 28.85
CA ALA A 324 -14.28 -7.02 28.88
C ALA A 324 -15.06 -6.61 27.61
N ASP A 325 -14.90 -5.36 27.15
CA ASP A 325 -15.52 -4.88 25.92
C ASP A 325 -15.03 -5.66 24.69
N ALA A 326 -13.71 -5.94 24.59
CA ALA A 326 -13.13 -6.72 23.50
C ALA A 326 -13.60 -8.18 23.52
N ALA A 327 -13.69 -8.79 24.71
CA ALA A 327 -14.21 -10.15 24.88
C ALA A 327 -15.70 -10.23 24.47
N ALA A 328 -16.53 -9.29 24.91
CA ALA A 328 -17.93 -9.23 24.54
C ALA A 328 -18.13 -9.05 23.02
N VAL A 329 -17.28 -8.23 22.39
CA VAL A 329 -17.26 -8.09 20.92
C VAL A 329 -16.85 -9.42 20.26
N ALA A 330 -15.83 -10.10 20.77
CA ALA A 330 -15.38 -11.39 20.24
C ALA A 330 -16.48 -12.46 20.30
N ASP A 331 -17.15 -12.60 21.44
CA ASP A 331 -18.26 -13.55 21.62
C ASP A 331 -19.43 -13.22 20.70
N ARG A 332 -19.73 -11.93 20.54
CA ARG A 332 -20.81 -11.49 19.64
C ARG A 332 -20.47 -11.79 18.18
N LEU A 333 -19.26 -11.50 17.73
CA LEU A 333 -18.79 -11.85 16.38
C LEU A 333 -18.77 -13.36 16.15
N ALA A 334 -18.37 -14.15 17.16
CA ALA A 334 -18.40 -15.60 17.09
C ALA A 334 -19.83 -16.14 16.93
N SER A 335 -20.81 -15.58 17.64
CA SER A 335 -22.22 -15.97 17.50
C SER A 335 -22.82 -15.66 16.12
N PHE A 336 -22.23 -14.71 15.38
CA PHE A 336 -22.57 -14.46 13.98
C PHE A 336 -21.82 -15.37 12.99
N GLY A 337 -20.82 -16.13 13.43
CA GLY A 337 -19.89 -16.84 12.56
C GLY A 337 -18.99 -15.90 11.75
N ALA A 338 -18.71 -14.69 12.27
CA ALA A 338 -17.97 -13.68 11.52
C ALA A 338 -16.45 -13.99 11.48
N PRO A 339 -15.78 -13.85 10.32
CA PRO A 339 -14.33 -14.05 10.19
C PRO A 339 -13.46 -13.16 11.09
N ALA A 340 -13.99 -12.04 11.59
CA ALA A 340 -13.28 -11.12 12.48
C ALA A 340 -13.31 -11.53 13.97
N ALA A 341 -13.99 -12.62 14.35
CA ALA A 341 -14.02 -13.08 15.74
C ALA A 341 -12.63 -13.43 16.33
N PRO A 342 -11.72 -14.10 15.58
CA PRO A 342 -10.34 -14.33 16.03
C PRO A 342 -9.55 -13.04 16.24
N GLU A 343 -9.76 -12.02 15.42
CA GLU A 343 -9.12 -10.69 15.54
C GLU A 343 -9.54 -10.00 16.84
N ALA A 344 -10.84 -9.99 17.16
CA ALA A 344 -11.34 -9.47 18.43
C ALA A 344 -10.80 -10.24 19.64
N SER A 345 -10.66 -11.57 19.52
CA SER A 345 -10.07 -12.41 20.57
C SER A 345 -8.57 -12.11 20.77
N LEU A 346 -7.83 -11.92 19.68
CA LEU A 346 -6.43 -11.49 19.72
C LEU A 346 -6.30 -10.12 20.41
N LEU A 347 -7.19 -9.18 20.08
CA LEU A 347 -7.23 -7.86 20.71
C LEU A 347 -7.45 -7.96 22.24
N ALA A 348 -8.44 -8.74 22.69
CA ALA A 348 -8.68 -8.98 24.12
C ALA A 348 -7.44 -9.57 24.82
N GLY A 349 -6.80 -10.56 24.18
CA GLY A 349 -5.57 -11.17 24.65
C GLY A 349 -4.40 -10.19 24.77
N ARG A 350 -4.22 -9.31 23.77
CA ARG A 350 -3.18 -8.25 23.79
C ARG A 350 -3.41 -7.27 24.94
N ILE A 351 -4.65 -6.82 25.17
CA ILE A 351 -4.96 -5.91 26.29
C ILE A 351 -4.66 -6.61 27.62
N ALA A 352 -5.11 -7.86 27.78
CA ALA A 352 -4.89 -8.65 29.00
C ALA A 352 -3.39 -8.84 29.29
N LEU A 353 -2.57 -9.16 28.28
CA LEU A 353 -1.11 -9.23 28.45
C LEU A 353 -0.50 -7.92 28.91
N ARG A 354 -0.95 -6.78 28.38
CA ARG A 354 -0.46 -5.44 28.78
C ARG A 354 -0.78 -5.11 30.24
N LEU A 355 -1.88 -5.64 30.76
CA LEU A 355 -2.30 -5.51 32.16
C LEU A 355 -1.69 -6.60 33.08
N GLY A 356 -0.90 -7.53 32.53
CA GLY A 356 -0.32 -8.64 33.29
C GLY A 356 -1.29 -9.79 33.60
N TRP A 357 -2.50 -9.80 33.02
CA TRP A 357 -3.54 -10.80 33.26
C TRP A 357 -3.31 -12.05 32.42
N ARG A 358 -2.32 -12.86 32.81
CA ARG A 358 -1.84 -14.01 32.03
C ARG A 358 -2.91 -15.06 31.75
N THR A 359 -3.77 -15.36 32.73
CA THR A 359 -4.84 -16.37 32.58
C THR A 359 -5.88 -15.95 31.56
N ASP A 360 -6.38 -14.71 31.65
CA ASP A 360 -7.32 -14.14 30.68
C ASP A 360 -6.69 -14.05 29.28
N ALA A 361 -5.43 -13.61 29.21
CA ALA A 361 -4.69 -13.56 27.96
C ALA A 361 -4.62 -14.94 27.29
N GLU A 362 -4.26 -15.98 28.02
CA GLU A 362 -4.17 -17.35 27.49
C GLU A 362 -5.53 -17.83 26.94
N ARG A 363 -6.61 -17.60 27.67
CA ARG A 363 -7.98 -17.96 27.22
C ARG A 363 -8.31 -17.32 25.88
N HIS A 364 -8.09 -16.01 25.72
CA HIS A 364 -8.45 -15.30 24.50
C HIS A 364 -7.49 -15.58 23.33
N LEU A 365 -6.18 -15.64 23.59
CA LEU A 365 -5.20 -15.94 22.56
C LEU A 365 -5.34 -17.39 22.05
N ALA A 366 -5.72 -18.36 22.89
CA ALA A 366 -5.94 -19.73 22.47
C ALA A 366 -7.09 -19.83 21.45
N VAL A 367 -8.14 -19.02 21.62
CA VAL A 367 -9.24 -18.91 20.66
C VAL A 367 -8.75 -18.34 19.33
N ALA A 368 -8.04 -17.21 19.37
CA ALA A 368 -7.50 -16.57 18.18
C ALA A 368 -6.53 -17.48 17.41
N ALA A 369 -5.65 -18.19 18.13
CA ALA A 369 -4.62 -19.06 17.55
C ALA A 369 -5.19 -20.19 16.69
N ARG A 370 -6.45 -20.61 16.87
CA ARG A 370 -7.06 -21.68 16.05
C ARG A 370 -7.17 -21.31 14.57
N SER A 371 -7.24 -20.01 14.24
CA SER A 371 -7.30 -19.52 12.85
C SER A 371 -6.01 -19.72 12.05
N ARG A 372 -4.90 -20.13 12.69
CA ARG A 372 -3.60 -20.31 12.01
C ARG A 372 -3.59 -21.37 10.89
N HIS A 373 -4.58 -22.27 10.87
CA HIS A 373 -4.68 -23.38 9.91
C HIS A 373 -5.82 -23.24 8.90
N SER A 374 -6.65 -22.20 8.97
CA SER A 374 -7.84 -22.07 8.13
C SER A 374 -8.14 -20.62 7.75
N GLY A 375 -8.75 -20.43 6.58
CA GLY A 375 -9.10 -19.12 6.06
C GLY A 375 -7.98 -18.44 5.26
N PRO A 376 -8.22 -17.19 4.82
CA PRO A 376 -7.29 -16.44 3.96
C PRO A 376 -5.97 -16.12 4.68
N PRO A 377 -4.89 -15.76 3.94
CA PRO A 377 -3.57 -15.49 4.51
C PRO A 377 -3.59 -14.55 5.73
N LEU A 378 -4.32 -13.45 5.67
CA LEU A 378 -4.43 -12.48 6.78
C LEU A 378 -4.99 -13.10 8.07
N ALA A 379 -6.00 -13.97 7.96
CA ALA A 379 -6.58 -14.65 9.11
C ALA A 379 -5.58 -15.65 9.73
N ARG A 380 -4.83 -16.38 8.89
CA ARG A 380 -3.77 -17.27 9.36
C ARG A 380 -2.67 -16.51 10.09
N MET A 381 -2.29 -15.32 9.61
CA MET A 381 -1.32 -14.46 10.29
C MET A 381 -1.82 -13.99 11.66
N THR A 382 -3.09 -13.59 11.80
CA THR A 382 -3.71 -13.30 13.10
C THR A 382 -3.55 -14.50 14.06
N GLY A 383 -3.81 -15.71 13.57
CA GLY A 383 -3.64 -16.94 14.34
C GLY A 383 -2.19 -17.18 14.79
N TRP A 384 -1.21 -16.95 13.91
CA TRP A 384 0.21 -17.08 14.24
C TRP A 384 0.71 -16.01 15.22
N ALA A 385 0.23 -14.76 15.10
CA ALA A 385 0.51 -13.70 16.06
C ALA A 385 -0.04 -14.04 17.45
N ALA A 386 -1.26 -14.58 17.52
CA ALA A 386 -1.83 -15.07 18.76
C ALA A 386 -0.98 -16.20 19.36
N GLN A 387 -0.54 -17.16 18.54
CA GLN A 387 0.30 -18.27 19.00
C GLN A 387 1.68 -17.80 19.50
N ALA A 388 2.30 -16.82 18.85
CA ALA A 388 3.56 -16.22 19.27
C ALA A 388 3.41 -15.52 20.63
N LEU A 389 2.33 -14.75 20.82
CA LEU A 389 2.03 -14.09 22.09
C LEU A 389 1.77 -15.07 23.24
N ARG A 390 1.09 -16.21 22.98
CA ARG A 390 0.92 -17.30 23.96
C ARG A 390 2.24 -17.90 24.36
N ALA A 391 3.07 -18.26 23.38
CA ALA A 391 4.39 -18.83 23.65
C ALA A 391 5.26 -17.87 24.47
N ARG A 392 5.19 -16.56 24.18
CA ARG A 392 5.88 -15.53 24.96
C ARG A 392 5.36 -15.46 26.40
N ALA A 393 4.04 -15.48 26.59
CA ALA A 393 3.43 -15.45 27.92
C ALA A 393 3.78 -16.70 28.77
N ALA A 394 3.95 -17.84 28.10
CA ALA A 394 4.41 -19.09 28.71
C ALA A 394 5.95 -19.17 28.90
N GLY A 395 6.70 -18.14 28.53
CA GLY A 395 8.17 -18.13 28.62
C GLY A 395 8.90 -19.02 27.60
N SER A 396 8.21 -19.52 26.57
CA SER A 396 8.77 -20.41 25.55
C SER A 396 9.36 -19.62 24.38
N GLY A 397 10.63 -19.23 24.49
CA GLY A 397 11.35 -18.56 23.40
C GLY A 397 11.35 -19.36 22.09
N ARG A 398 11.56 -20.69 22.15
CA ARG A 398 11.49 -21.57 20.97
C ARG A 398 10.09 -21.55 20.33
N GLY A 399 9.04 -21.54 21.14
CA GLY A 399 7.66 -21.47 20.66
C GLY A 399 7.35 -20.13 19.97
N VAL A 400 7.88 -19.02 20.48
CA VAL A 400 7.75 -17.70 19.83
C VAL A 400 8.38 -17.75 18.45
N LEU A 401 9.62 -18.21 18.35
CA LEU A 401 10.37 -18.25 17.09
C LEU A 401 9.70 -19.16 16.04
N GLU A 402 9.18 -20.32 16.43
CA GLU A 402 8.45 -21.20 15.51
C GLU A 402 7.16 -20.54 15.01
N ALA A 403 6.37 -19.95 15.91
CA ALA A 403 5.14 -19.27 15.52
C ALA A 403 5.40 -18.07 14.60
N CYS A 404 6.42 -17.26 14.89
CA CYS A 404 6.84 -16.16 14.02
C CYS A 404 7.33 -16.65 12.66
N ARG A 405 8.05 -17.77 12.59
CA ARG A 405 8.53 -18.35 11.33
C ARG A 405 7.34 -18.70 10.43
N ARG A 406 6.41 -19.52 10.95
CA ARG A 406 5.22 -19.95 10.22
C ARG A 406 4.30 -18.80 9.83
N GLY A 407 4.18 -17.80 10.70
CA GLY A 407 3.40 -16.60 10.39
C GLY A 407 4.01 -15.76 9.26
N LEU A 408 5.34 -15.63 9.24
CA LEU A 408 6.05 -14.94 8.15
C LEU A 408 6.09 -15.77 6.86
N ASP A 409 6.16 -17.11 6.92
CA ASP A 409 6.03 -17.96 5.72
C ASP A 409 4.70 -17.68 4.99
N VAL A 410 3.60 -17.54 5.74
CA VAL A 410 2.29 -17.18 5.17
C VAL A 410 2.29 -15.79 4.50
N LEU A 411 3.05 -14.85 5.06
CA LEU A 411 3.18 -13.51 4.48
C LEU A 411 4.03 -13.52 3.22
N ASP A 412 5.13 -14.27 3.22
CA ASP A 412 6.01 -14.42 2.07
C ASP A 412 5.24 -15.02 0.88
N ASP A 413 4.46 -16.10 1.10
CA ASP A 413 3.57 -16.68 0.09
C ASP A 413 2.60 -15.66 -0.50
N HIS A 414 1.97 -14.84 0.36
CA HIS A 414 1.04 -13.81 -0.09
C HIS A 414 1.75 -12.71 -0.88
N ARG A 415 2.92 -12.26 -0.42
CA ARG A 415 3.70 -11.21 -1.07
C ARG A 415 4.14 -11.62 -2.49
N MET A 416 4.47 -12.89 -2.70
CA MET A 416 4.87 -13.38 -4.03
C MET A 416 3.73 -13.33 -5.06
N THR A 417 2.47 -13.26 -4.64
CA THR A 417 1.35 -13.05 -5.58
C THR A 417 1.24 -11.62 -6.12
N LEU A 418 1.96 -10.66 -5.52
CA LEU A 418 1.90 -9.23 -5.85
C LEU A 418 3.05 -8.87 -6.80
N GLY A 419 2.74 -8.32 -7.99
CA GLY A 419 3.76 -7.97 -8.98
C GLY A 419 4.46 -6.64 -8.68
N ALA A 420 3.70 -5.64 -8.25
CA ALA A 420 4.21 -4.31 -7.97
C ALA A 420 5.13 -4.27 -6.73
N SER A 421 6.32 -3.66 -6.87
CA SER A 421 7.26 -3.41 -5.76
C SER A 421 6.61 -2.67 -4.60
N GLU A 422 5.74 -1.69 -4.91
CA GLU A 422 5.01 -0.93 -3.90
C GLU A 422 4.09 -1.81 -3.05
N LEU A 423 3.29 -2.68 -3.68
CA LEU A 423 2.38 -3.58 -2.96
C LEU A 423 3.16 -4.58 -2.10
N ARG A 424 4.24 -5.15 -2.64
CA ARG A 424 5.10 -6.06 -1.90
C ARG A 424 5.69 -5.39 -0.65
N ALA A 425 6.13 -4.14 -0.80
CA ALA A 425 6.70 -3.38 0.30
C ALA A 425 5.67 -3.09 1.40
N ARG A 426 4.47 -2.64 1.01
CA ARG A 426 3.38 -2.29 1.93
C ARG A 426 2.81 -3.51 2.65
N ALA A 427 2.76 -4.67 2.00
CA ALA A 427 2.28 -5.91 2.62
C ALA A 427 3.10 -6.31 3.87
N THR A 428 4.38 -5.93 3.94
CA THR A 428 5.26 -6.27 5.08
C THR A 428 4.81 -5.69 6.41
N GLU A 429 4.02 -4.60 6.41
CA GLU A 429 3.49 -3.98 7.63
C GLU A 429 2.71 -4.97 8.49
N GLN A 430 2.04 -5.93 7.85
CA GLN A 430 1.24 -6.94 8.52
C GLN A 430 2.10 -7.98 9.28
N GLY A 431 3.39 -8.09 8.94
CA GLY A 431 4.37 -8.97 9.59
C GLY A 431 5.22 -8.29 10.68
N ALA A 432 5.12 -6.97 10.84
CA ALA A 432 6.00 -6.19 11.73
C ALA A 432 5.96 -6.66 13.19
N GLU A 433 4.79 -7.01 13.72
CA GLU A 433 4.66 -7.52 15.10
C GLU A 433 5.35 -8.88 15.28
N LEU A 434 5.20 -9.78 14.31
CA LEU A 434 5.86 -11.10 14.35
C LEU A 434 7.38 -10.96 14.28
N ALA A 435 7.89 -10.06 13.45
CA ALA A 435 9.30 -9.73 13.36
C ALA A 435 9.84 -9.19 14.70
N ALA A 436 9.16 -8.21 15.30
CA ALA A 436 9.54 -7.65 16.58
C ALA A 436 9.54 -8.71 17.70
N LEU A 437 8.51 -9.56 17.76
CA LEU A 437 8.45 -10.67 18.72
C LEU A 437 9.62 -11.65 18.56
N ALA A 438 10.00 -11.96 17.31
CA ALA A 438 11.09 -12.88 17.04
C ALA A 438 12.46 -12.29 17.39
N GLN A 439 12.68 -11.00 17.11
CA GLN A 439 13.91 -10.30 17.49
C GLN A 439 14.04 -10.17 19.01
N GLN A 440 12.95 -9.82 19.72
CA GLN A 440 12.92 -9.80 21.19
C GLN A 440 13.24 -11.17 21.79
N ALA A 441 12.60 -12.24 21.31
CA ALA A 441 12.88 -13.60 21.77
C ALA A 441 14.32 -14.05 21.45
N SER A 442 14.88 -13.56 20.34
CA SER A 442 16.27 -13.80 19.97
C SER A 442 17.23 -13.07 20.90
N LEU A 443 16.89 -11.88 21.39
CA LEU A 443 17.72 -11.14 22.34
C LEU A 443 17.78 -11.82 23.72
N SER A 444 16.64 -12.30 24.24
CA SER A 444 16.56 -12.86 25.59
C SER A 444 17.15 -14.28 25.73
N GLY A 445 17.20 -15.06 24.64
CA GLY A 445 17.62 -16.47 24.70
C GLY A 445 18.41 -16.95 23.48
N GLY A 446 18.85 -16.06 22.60
CA GLY A 446 19.64 -16.35 21.41
C GLY A 446 20.90 -15.49 21.35
N GLY A 447 22.02 -16.09 20.93
CA GLY A 447 23.23 -15.31 20.71
C GLY A 447 23.06 -14.30 19.56
N PRO A 448 24.02 -13.37 19.39
CA PRO A 448 23.99 -12.33 18.35
C PRO A 448 23.74 -12.85 16.92
N ARG A 449 24.20 -14.06 16.59
CA ARG A 449 23.95 -14.72 15.28
C ARG A 449 22.46 -14.94 15.01
N ARG A 450 21.68 -15.27 16.04
CA ARG A 450 20.24 -15.53 15.89
C ARG A 450 19.48 -14.22 15.67
N LEU A 451 19.87 -13.17 16.38
CA LEU A 451 19.29 -11.84 16.18
C LEU A 451 19.57 -11.34 14.76
N LEU A 452 20.79 -11.51 14.24
CA LEU A 452 21.13 -11.20 12.85
C LEU A 452 20.22 -11.92 11.85
N MET A 453 20.09 -13.25 11.97
CA MET A 453 19.23 -14.05 11.10
C MET A 453 17.76 -13.56 11.12
N TRP A 454 17.24 -13.20 12.29
CA TRP A 454 15.86 -12.72 12.41
C TRP A 454 15.68 -11.29 11.95
N SER A 455 16.70 -10.44 12.03
CA SER A 455 16.66 -9.11 11.44
C SER A 455 16.66 -9.17 9.91
N GLU A 456 17.47 -10.04 9.33
CA GLU A 456 17.57 -10.20 7.87
C GLU A 456 16.35 -10.88 7.24
N ARG A 457 15.58 -11.67 7.99
CA ARG A 457 14.40 -12.39 7.45
C ARG A 457 13.31 -11.46 6.91
N TRP A 458 13.19 -10.24 7.43
CA TRP A 458 12.11 -9.32 7.09
C TRP A 458 12.60 -7.95 6.61
N ARG A 459 13.92 -7.70 6.64
CA ARG A 459 14.53 -6.47 6.17
C ARG A 459 14.71 -6.48 4.65
N ALA A 460 14.29 -5.39 3.99
CA ALA A 460 14.50 -5.18 2.56
C ALA A 460 14.12 -6.39 1.68
N THR A 461 13.07 -7.12 2.08
CA THR A 461 12.64 -8.36 1.43
C THR A 461 12.10 -8.13 0.03
N VAL A 462 11.61 -6.93 -0.28
CA VAL A 462 11.21 -6.56 -1.65
C VAL A 462 12.40 -6.62 -2.59
N LEU A 463 13.60 -6.36 -2.09
CA LEU A 463 14.82 -6.39 -2.90
C LEU A 463 15.27 -7.81 -3.22
N SER A 464 14.69 -8.82 -2.56
CA SER A 464 15.05 -10.22 -2.78
C SER A 464 14.65 -10.73 -4.17
N THR A 465 13.63 -10.13 -4.79
CA THR A 465 13.08 -10.58 -6.07
C THR A 465 12.83 -9.36 -6.96
N PRO A 466 13.28 -9.35 -8.23
CA PRO A 466 12.98 -8.25 -9.14
C PRO A 466 11.46 -8.06 -9.28
N PRO A 467 10.98 -6.82 -9.54
CA PRO A 467 9.58 -6.61 -9.90
C PRO A 467 9.23 -7.49 -11.09
N THR A 468 7.99 -8.00 -11.10
CA THR A 468 7.46 -8.56 -12.35
C THR A 468 7.50 -7.46 -13.39
N ARG A 469 8.13 -7.74 -14.52
CA ARG A 469 8.19 -6.76 -15.61
C ARG A 469 6.77 -6.56 -16.12
N PRO A 470 6.36 -5.32 -16.46
CA PRO A 470 5.13 -5.15 -17.20
C PRO A 470 5.28 -5.94 -18.50
N PRO A 471 4.48 -6.98 -18.79
CA PRO A 471 4.40 -7.50 -20.16
C PRO A 471 4.10 -6.28 -21.02
N ALA A 472 4.86 -6.04 -22.10
CA ALA A 472 4.89 -4.80 -22.89
C ALA A 472 3.52 -4.10 -23.05
N ASP A 473 3.05 -3.41 -22.01
CA ASP A 473 1.71 -2.86 -21.92
C ASP A 473 1.77 -1.54 -22.68
N PRO A 474 1.21 -1.47 -23.90
CA PRO A 474 1.34 -0.28 -24.71
C PRO A 474 0.68 0.92 -24.04
N ALA A 475 -0.35 0.70 -23.21
CA ALA A 475 -1.02 1.76 -22.49
C ALA A 475 -0.16 2.32 -21.36
N LEU A 476 0.50 1.47 -20.56
CA LEU A 476 1.46 1.92 -19.54
C LEU A 476 2.61 2.72 -20.19
N LEU A 477 3.16 2.24 -21.31
CA LEU A 477 4.20 2.94 -22.07
C LEU A 477 3.73 4.31 -22.58
N SER A 478 2.49 4.38 -23.07
CA SER A 478 1.86 5.62 -23.48
C SER A 478 1.70 6.59 -22.30
N CYS A 479 1.24 6.11 -21.14
CA CYS A 479 1.09 6.93 -19.94
C CYS A 479 2.44 7.46 -19.42
N LEU A 480 3.48 6.62 -19.39
CA LEU A 480 4.84 7.03 -19.02
C LEU A 480 5.37 8.11 -19.97
N THR A 481 5.16 7.94 -21.28
CA THR A 481 5.58 8.91 -22.29
C THR A 481 4.82 10.24 -22.16
N ALA A 482 3.51 10.19 -21.98
CA ALA A 482 2.69 11.37 -21.73
C ALA A 482 3.09 12.08 -20.42
N HIS A 483 3.39 11.33 -19.36
CA HIS A 483 3.85 11.90 -18.09
C HIS A 483 5.16 12.68 -18.29
N ARG A 484 6.10 12.10 -19.04
CA ARG A 484 7.38 12.77 -19.36
C ARG A 484 7.17 14.07 -20.13
N GLU A 485 6.35 14.05 -21.18
CA GLU A 485 6.04 15.24 -21.97
C GLU A 485 5.37 16.34 -21.14
N ILE A 486 4.36 16.00 -20.33
CA ILE A 486 3.66 16.96 -19.49
C ILE A 486 4.59 17.55 -18.42
N ALA A 487 5.44 16.74 -17.80
CA ALA A 487 6.43 17.21 -16.84
C ALA A 487 7.45 18.15 -17.48
N ALA A 488 7.96 17.83 -18.68
CA ALA A 488 8.87 18.70 -19.43
C ALA A 488 8.22 20.05 -19.78
N ARG A 489 6.96 20.03 -20.23
CA ARG A 489 6.17 21.26 -20.51
C ARG A 489 5.90 22.08 -19.25
N ALA A 490 5.64 21.43 -18.13
CA ALA A 490 5.44 22.11 -16.84
C ALA A 490 6.72 22.82 -16.41
N GLU A 491 7.87 22.17 -16.55
CA GLU A 491 9.16 22.76 -16.21
C GLU A 491 9.50 23.95 -17.11
N ALA A 492 9.35 23.82 -18.44
CA ALA A 492 9.55 24.93 -19.38
C ALA A 492 8.65 26.13 -19.04
N ALA A 493 7.38 25.88 -18.72
CA ALA A 493 6.46 26.92 -18.31
C ALA A 493 6.87 27.59 -16.99
N ARG A 494 7.40 26.85 -16.00
CA ARG A 494 7.94 27.44 -14.76
C ARG A 494 9.15 28.33 -15.02
N MET A 495 10.07 27.90 -15.89
CA MET A 495 11.24 28.70 -16.27
C MET A 495 10.86 30.02 -16.96
N GLU A 496 9.76 30.01 -17.71
CA GLU A 496 9.17 31.20 -18.34
C GLU A 496 8.27 32.03 -17.41
N GLY A 497 8.15 31.65 -16.12
CA GLY A 497 7.30 32.33 -15.14
C GLY A 497 5.79 32.15 -15.37
N ARG A 498 5.37 31.18 -16.19
CA ARG A 498 3.96 30.90 -16.49
C ARG A 498 3.32 30.00 -15.42
N PRO A 499 2.03 30.19 -15.10
CA PRO A 499 1.33 29.34 -14.16
C PRO A 499 1.10 27.94 -14.76
N VAL A 500 1.33 26.89 -13.96
CA VAL A 500 1.24 25.49 -14.38
C VAL A 500 0.12 24.64 -13.73
N PRO A 501 -0.98 25.18 -13.16
CA PRO A 501 -1.95 24.37 -12.42
C PRO A 501 -2.71 23.35 -13.31
N ALA A 502 -2.85 23.64 -14.61
CA ALA A 502 -3.43 22.68 -15.56
C ALA A 502 -2.48 21.50 -15.81
N LEU A 503 -1.19 21.79 -16.05
CA LEU A 503 -0.17 20.76 -16.29
C LEU A 503 0.08 19.91 -15.04
N GLU A 504 0.10 20.50 -13.84
CA GLU A 504 0.24 19.76 -12.59
C GLU A 504 -0.96 18.86 -12.28
N ARG A 505 -2.18 19.29 -12.63
CA ARG A 505 -3.37 18.44 -12.52
C ARG A 505 -3.28 17.25 -13.48
N GLU A 506 -2.83 17.49 -14.71
CA GLU A 506 -2.67 16.42 -15.70
C GLU A 506 -1.53 15.47 -15.33
N GLN A 507 -0.41 15.98 -14.81
CA GLN A 507 0.68 15.18 -14.27
C GLN A 507 0.18 14.25 -13.15
N ARG A 508 -0.54 14.80 -12.15
CA ARG A 508 -1.16 13.98 -11.08
C ARG A 508 -2.21 12.99 -11.60
N ARG A 509 -2.89 13.27 -12.72
CA ARG A 509 -3.80 12.32 -13.37
C ARG A 509 -3.01 11.14 -13.96
N LEU A 510 -1.94 11.43 -14.70
CA LEU A 510 -1.08 10.42 -15.31
C LEU A 510 -0.32 9.60 -14.27
N GLU A 511 0.16 10.22 -13.18
CA GLU A 511 0.78 9.50 -12.05
C GLU A 511 -0.18 8.47 -11.43
N ARG A 512 -1.44 8.87 -11.21
CA ARG A 512 -2.49 7.96 -10.72
C ARG A 512 -2.77 6.82 -11.70
N GLU A 513 -2.77 7.10 -13.00
CA GLU A 513 -3.01 6.10 -14.04
C GLU A 513 -1.85 5.09 -14.15
N ILE A 514 -0.60 5.57 -14.18
CA ILE A 514 0.62 4.73 -14.15
C ILE A 514 0.60 3.83 -12.92
N ARG A 515 0.31 4.41 -11.75
CA ARG A 515 0.24 3.66 -10.49
C ARG A 515 -0.86 2.62 -10.52
N SER A 516 -2.11 2.98 -10.88
CA SER A 516 -3.22 2.04 -10.99
C SER A 516 -2.87 0.83 -11.86
N ARG A 517 -2.35 1.05 -13.08
CA ARG A 517 -1.93 -0.03 -13.99
C ARG A 517 -0.84 -0.91 -13.39
N THR A 518 0.15 -0.31 -12.75
CA THR A 518 1.25 -1.06 -12.10
C THR A 518 0.72 -1.93 -10.95
N LEU A 519 -0.25 -1.44 -10.18
CA LEU A 519 -0.88 -2.20 -9.08
C LEU A 519 -1.74 -3.38 -9.58
N HIS A 520 -2.12 -3.42 -10.86
CA HIS A 520 -2.85 -4.55 -11.46
C HIS A 520 -1.94 -5.73 -11.82
N MET A 521 -0.63 -5.59 -11.67
CA MET A 521 0.33 -6.63 -12.04
C MET A 521 0.37 -7.76 -11.00
N ARG A 522 0.28 -9.00 -11.50
CA ARG A 522 0.45 -10.20 -10.69
C ARG A 522 1.92 -10.59 -10.61
N GLY A 523 2.30 -11.16 -9.47
CA GLY A 523 3.61 -11.76 -9.25
C GLY A 523 3.77 -13.10 -9.99
N ASP A 524 5.01 -13.48 -10.32
CA ASP A 524 5.34 -14.83 -10.78
C ASP A 524 5.19 -15.85 -9.63
N ALA A 525 5.09 -17.15 -9.97
CA ALA A 525 4.98 -18.23 -8.99
C ALA A 525 6.11 -18.16 -7.93
N PRO A 526 5.85 -18.58 -6.68
CA PRO A 526 6.83 -18.49 -5.59
C PRO A 526 8.12 -19.22 -6.00
N GLY A 527 9.19 -18.46 -6.22
CA GLY A 527 10.53 -19.01 -6.29
C GLY A 527 10.98 -19.45 -4.90
N ASP A 528 11.90 -20.43 -4.84
CA ASP A 528 12.55 -20.80 -3.58
C ASP A 528 13.23 -19.57 -2.98
N GLY A 529 12.57 -18.94 -2.01
CA GLY A 529 13.12 -17.81 -1.29
C GLY A 529 14.42 -18.25 -0.62
N HIS A 530 15.56 -17.74 -1.08
CA HIS A 530 16.84 -18.06 -0.48
C HIS A 530 16.83 -17.63 0.99
N GLN A 531 16.84 -18.61 1.88
CA GLN A 531 16.97 -18.37 3.32
C GLN A 531 18.36 -17.77 3.60
N PHE A 532 18.40 -16.62 4.26
CA PHE A 532 19.64 -15.98 4.64
C PHE A 532 20.47 -16.87 5.57
N ASP A 533 21.72 -17.12 5.19
CA ASP A 533 22.69 -17.91 5.96
C ASP A 533 23.83 -17.04 6.49
N VAL A 534 23.90 -16.96 7.83
CA VAL A 534 24.95 -16.24 8.55
C VAL A 534 26.34 -16.85 8.32
N GLY A 535 26.44 -18.17 8.13
CA GLY A 535 27.70 -18.85 7.84
C GLY A 535 28.31 -18.35 6.54
N ARG A 536 27.55 -18.46 5.45
CA ARG A 536 27.92 -17.94 4.13
C ARG A 536 28.28 -16.45 4.15
N LEU A 537 27.52 -15.62 4.88
CA LEU A 537 27.88 -14.20 5.03
C LEU A 537 29.28 -14.04 5.64
N LEU A 538 29.56 -14.72 6.76
CA LEU A 538 30.82 -14.57 7.48
C LEU A 538 32.03 -15.09 6.67
N GLU A 539 31.83 -16.10 5.83
CA GLU A 539 32.83 -16.60 4.90
C GLU A 539 33.16 -15.56 3.81
N ARG A 540 32.14 -14.87 3.28
CA ARG A 540 32.31 -13.90 2.19
C ARG A 540 32.80 -12.51 2.63
N LEU A 541 32.83 -12.21 3.93
CA LEU A 541 33.31 -10.92 4.42
C LEU A 541 34.82 -10.70 4.22
N ASP A 542 35.64 -11.76 4.22
CA ASP A 542 37.07 -11.73 3.84
C ASP A 542 37.85 -10.47 4.29
N GLY A 543 37.89 -10.23 5.61
CA GLY A 543 38.56 -9.06 6.21
C GLY A 543 37.69 -7.79 6.35
N THR A 544 36.57 -7.71 5.64
CA THR A 544 35.52 -6.69 5.80
C THR A 544 34.78 -6.88 7.13
N GLN A 545 34.41 -5.79 7.80
CA GLN A 545 33.46 -5.81 8.91
C GLN A 545 32.09 -5.38 8.42
N LEU A 546 31.05 -6.15 8.74
CA LEU A 546 29.67 -5.73 8.52
C LEU A 546 29.05 -5.30 9.85
N VAL A 547 28.47 -4.10 9.85
CA VAL A 547 27.82 -3.47 10.99
C VAL A 547 26.34 -3.38 10.70
N GLU A 548 25.56 -4.30 11.26
CA GLU A 548 24.11 -4.25 11.15
C GLU A 548 23.48 -3.58 12.37
N LEU A 549 22.56 -2.65 12.13
CA LEU A 549 21.82 -1.94 13.16
C LEU A 549 20.40 -2.51 13.27
N ALA A 550 20.11 -3.14 14.41
CA ALA A 550 18.78 -3.59 14.76
C ALA A 550 18.18 -2.66 15.82
N VAL A 551 16.89 -2.36 15.75
CA VAL A 551 16.21 -1.50 16.74
C VAL A 551 15.25 -2.35 17.56
N LEU A 552 15.46 -2.38 18.87
CA LEU A 552 14.60 -3.11 19.80
C LEU A 552 14.23 -2.18 20.95
N ASP A 553 12.93 -2.09 21.23
CA ASP A 553 12.37 -1.23 22.28
C ASP A 553 12.88 0.22 22.21
N GLY A 554 13.08 0.73 20.98
CA GLY A 554 13.55 2.08 20.70
C GLY A 554 15.07 2.29 20.82
N ARG A 555 15.84 1.28 21.20
CA ARG A 555 17.31 1.32 21.31
C ARG A 555 17.99 0.69 20.11
N VAL A 556 19.12 1.28 19.70
CA VAL A 556 19.97 0.74 18.63
C VAL A 556 20.88 -0.35 19.20
N HIS A 557 20.83 -1.52 18.57
CA HIS A 557 21.72 -2.64 18.80
C HIS A 557 22.62 -2.85 17.59
N VAL A 558 23.93 -2.84 17.83
CA VAL A 558 24.95 -2.97 16.79
C VAL A 558 25.43 -4.42 16.73
N LEU A 559 25.22 -5.08 15.59
CA LEU A 559 25.71 -6.42 15.28
C LEU A 559 26.96 -6.31 14.41
N LEU A 560 28.12 -6.46 15.04
CA LEU A 560 29.41 -6.47 14.36
C LEU A 560 29.74 -7.89 13.88
N CYS A 561 29.76 -8.07 12.57
CA CYS A 561 29.98 -9.33 11.89
C CYS A 561 31.35 -9.32 11.19
N GLY A 562 32.18 -10.31 11.50
CA GLY A 562 33.51 -10.42 10.92
C GLY A 562 34.36 -11.45 11.64
N ARG A 563 35.45 -11.91 11.01
CA ARG A 563 36.37 -12.93 11.58
C ARG A 563 35.63 -14.19 12.08
N GLY A 564 34.62 -14.64 11.33
CA GLY A 564 33.81 -15.82 11.66
C GLY A 564 32.85 -15.66 12.86
N ARG A 565 32.72 -14.46 13.44
CA ARG A 565 31.91 -14.22 14.65
C ARG A 565 30.92 -13.07 14.46
N VAL A 566 29.89 -13.06 15.29
CA VAL A 566 28.93 -11.95 15.42
C VAL A 566 28.96 -11.48 16.88
N ARG A 567 29.27 -10.20 17.09
CA ARG A 567 29.29 -9.54 18.40
C ARG A 567 28.16 -8.53 18.46
N ARG A 568 27.57 -8.34 19.64
CA ARG A 568 26.48 -7.38 19.87
C ARG A 568 26.96 -6.29 20.81
N PHE A 569 26.60 -5.04 20.50
CA PHE A 569 26.77 -3.88 21.35
C PHE A 569 25.45 -3.11 21.45
N GLU A 570 25.31 -2.33 22.52
CA GLU A 570 24.19 -1.42 22.69
C GLU A 570 24.68 0.01 22.46
N ALA A 571 23.89 0.79 21.73
CA ALA A 571 24.15 2.19 21.43
C ALA A 571 22.99 3.07 21.95
N GLY A 572 22.76 4.21 21.32
CA GLY A 572 21.76 5.21 21.71
C GLY A 572 20.31 4.84 21.38
N LEU A 573 19.42 5.82 21.56
CA LEU A 573 18.01 5.72 21.19
C LEU A 573 17.83 6.10 19.71
N LEU A 574 16.98 5.36 18.99
CA LEU A 574 16.68 5.62 17.59
C LEU A 574 16.11 7.03 17.39
N ALA A 575 15.18 7.45 18.25
CA ALA A 575 14.52 8.75 18.12
C ALA A 575 15.51 9.92 18.22
N GLU A 576 16.52 9.82 19.08
CA GLU A 576 17.59 10.83 19.18
C GLU A 576 18.48 10.82 17.94
N ALA A 577 18.82 9.64 17.43
CA ALA A 577 19.60 9.49 16.20
C ALA A 577 18.87 10.03 14.96
N GLU A 578 17.55 9.84 14.87
CA GLU A 578 16.73 10.38 13.78
C GLU A 578 16.74 11.91 13.77
N VAL A 579 16.52 12.54 14.93
CA VAL A 579 16.55 14.00 15.08
C VAL A 579 17.94 14.55 14.72
N GLU A 580 19.01 13.92 15.23
CA GLU A 580 20.37 14.36 14.94
C GLU A 580 20.72 14.19 13.45
N ALA A 581 20.26 13.10 12.81
CA ALA A 581 20.46 12.89 11.38
C ALA A 581 19.75 13.96 10.53
N GLU A 582 18.56 14.40 10.95
CA GLU A 582 17.84 15.51 10.31
C GLU A 582 18.59 16.83 10.42
N HIS A 583 19.15 17.13 11.59
CA HIS A 583 19.98 18.31 11.80
C HIS A 583 21.23 18.31 10.91
N VAL A 584 21.94 17.18 10.87
CA VAL A 584 23.13 17.01 10.00
C VAL A 584 22.77 17.21 8.54
N GLN A 585 21.68 16.59 8.08
CA GLN A 585 21.20 16.75 6.70
C GLN A 585 20.88 18.22 6.36
N ALA A 586 20.20 18.92 7.27
CA ALA A 586 19.91 20.35 7.09
C ALA A 586 21.18 21.22 7.12
N ALA A 587 22.22 20.81 7.84
CA ALA A 587 23.48 21.53 7.90
C ALA A 587 24.35 21.29 6.66
N LEU A 588 24.46 20.04 6.17
CA LEU A 588 25.16 19.71 4.92
C LEU A 588 24.56 20.46 3.73
N ARG A 589 23.22 20.54 3.64
CA ARG A 589 22.53 21.36 2.63
C ARG A 589 22.99 22.81 2.62
N ARG A 590 23.25 23.38 3.79
CA ARG A 590 23.68 24.77 3.92
C ARG A 590 25.16 24.93 3.56
N LEU A 591 26.00 23.94 3.86
CA LEU A 591 27.41 23.92 3.47
C LEU A 591 27.64 23.72 1.96
N ALA A 592 26.66 23.18 1.23
CA ALA A 592 26.71 23.09 -0.23
C ALA A 592 26.64 24.47 -0.93
N HIS A 593 26.24 25.52 -0.19
CA HIS A 593 26.21 26.89 -0.70
C HIS A 593 27.37 27.73 -0.11
N PRO A 594 27.98 28.64 -0.90
CA PRO A 594 29.02 29.54 -0.41
C PRO A 594 28.57 30.40 0.78
N GLY A 595 29.49 30.76 1.68
CA GLY A 595 29.23 31.66 2.82
C GLY A 595 28.72 30.97 4.09
N ALA A 596 28.77 29.63 4.14
CA ALA A 596 28.35 28.82 5.29
C ALA A 596 29.53 28.14 6.02
N GLU A 597 30.77 28.48 5.69
CA GLU A 597 31.99 27.77 6.09
C GLU A 597 32.14 27.65 7.61
N GLY A 598 31.73 28.68 8.37
CA GLY A 598 31.76 28.69 9.83
C GLY A 598 30.89 27.63 10.51
N ARG A 599 30.04 26.91 9.76
CA ARG A 599 29.20 25.81 10.29
C ARG A 599 29.90 24.45 10.29
N LEU A 600 31.03 24.31 9.60
CA LEU A 600 31.74 23.03 9.49
C LEU A 600 32.02 22.37 10.86
N PRO A 601 32.53 23.08 11.89
CA PRO A 601 32.78 22.47 13.20
C PRO A 601 31.50 21.96 13.91
N VAL A 602 30.36 22.61 13.65
CA VAL A 602 29.06 22.19 14.19
C VAL A 602 28.61 20.89 13.54
N VAL A 603 28.82 20.75 12.23
CA VAL A 603 28.50 19.51 11.50
C VAL A 603 29.40 18.36 11.95
N GLU A 604 30.69 18.60 12.18
CA GLU A 604 31.59 17.58 12.72
C GLU A 604 31.21 17.16 14.15
N ALA A 605 30.78 18.10 15.00
CA ALA A 605 30.29 17.79 16.35
C ALA A 605 29.01 16.94 16.31
N ALA A 606 28.08 17.28 15.41
CA ALA A 606 26.87 16.49 15.17
C ALA A 606 27.21 15.09 14.61
N GLY A 607 28.24 14.98 13.76
CA GLY A 607 28.78 13.70 13.28
C GLY A 607 29.32 12.81 14.40
N ARG A 608 30.05 13.38 15.37
CA ARG A 608 30.49 12.67 16.60
C ARG A 608 29.30 12.17 17.42
N ARG A 609 28.29 13.03 17.61
CA ARG A 609 27.08 12.65 18.35
C ARG A 609 26.30 11.52 17.66
N LEU A 610 26.19 11.58 16.33
CA LEU A 610 25.60 10.48 15.55
C LEU A 610 26.37 9.18 15.71
N GLU A 611 27.71 9.22 15.71
CA GLU A 611 28.52 8.02 15.94
C GLU A 611 28.25 7.39 17.31
N GLU A 612 28.16 8.19 18.37
CA GLU A 612 27.84 7.70 19.72
C GLU A 612 26.44 7.07 19.77
N LEU A 613 25.46 7.69 19.14
CA LEU A 613 24.08 7.21 19.10
C LEU A 613 23.91 5.94 18.26
N LEU A 614 24.67 5.80 17.17
CA LEU A 614 24.50 4.73 16.19
C LEU A 614 25.45 3.55 16.39
N LEU A 615 26.71 3.81 16.73
CA LEU A 615 27.76 2.80 16.88
C LEU A 615 28.13 2.58 18.35
N GLY A 616 28.13 3.63 19.16
CA GLY A 616 28.49 3.57 20.58
C GLY A 616 29.82 2.83 20.81
N PRO A 617 29.89 1.87 21.75
CA PRO A 617 31.11 1.10 22.02
C PRO A 617 31.64 0.27 20.83
N ALA A 618 30.80 -0.01 19.82
CA ALA A 618 31.21 -0.80 18.66
C ALA A 618 32.21 -0.06 17.77
N ALA A 619 32.22 1.29 17.77
CA ALA A 619 33.12 2.10 16.96
C ALA A 619 34.60 1.77 17.23
N ALA A 620 34.96 1.53 18.50
CA ALA A 620 36.30 1.14 18.91
C ALA A 620 36.70 -0.30 18.51
N GLN A 621 35.76 -1.10 18.00
CA GLN A 621 35.94 -2.53 17.71
C GLN A 621 35.99 -2.85 16.21
N LEU A 622 35.87 -1.85 15.33
CA LEU A 622 35.83 -2.02 13.88
C LEU A 622 37.14 -2.55 13.26
N GLY A 623 38.28 -2.50 13.97
CA GLY A 623 39.58 -2.88 13.40
C GLY A 623 40.04 -1.93 12.29
N PRO A 624 41.02 -2.28 11.42
CA PRO A 624 41.50 -1.40 10.34
C PRO A 624 40.87 -1.67 8.96
N GLY A 625 40.08 -2.74 8.80
CA GLY A 625 39.55 -3.17 7.50
C GLY A 625 38.38 -2.33 6.96
N PRO A 626 37.90 -2.66 5.75
CA PRO A 626 36.68 -2.10 5.15
C PRO A 626 35.45 -2.31 6.04
N VAL A 627 34.49 -1.39 5.97
CA VAL A 627 33.25 -1.45 6.74
C VAL A 627 32.04 -1.39 5.82
N VAL A 628 31.09 -2.31 6.04
CA VAL A 628 29.76 -2.29 5.42
C VAL A 628 28.74 -1.98 6.50
N VAL A 629 27.93 -0.94 6.32
CA VAL A 629 26.86 -0.59 7.25
C VAL A 629 25.52 -1.06 6.69
N VAL A 630 24.74 -1.76 7.51
CA VAL A 630 23.37 -2.20 7.24
C VAL A 630 22.43 -1.52 8.23
N PRO A 631 21.90 -0.33 7.92
CA PRO A 631 21.01 0.39 8.83
C PRO A 631 19.53 0.00 8.64
N PRO A 632 18.65 0.29 9.62
CA PRO A 632 17.22 0.30 9.40
C PRO A 632 16.82 1.37 8.40
N GLY A 633 15.67 1.18 7.76
CA GLY A 633 15.09 2.03 6.72
C GLY A 633 15.11 3.51 7.08
N ARG A 634 14.76 3.83 8.32
CA ARG A 634 14.73 5.20 8.89
C ARG A 634 16.09 5.89 8.96
N LEU A 635 17.18 5.13 8.95
CA LEU A 635 18.57 5.60 9.09
C LEU A 635 19.37 5.54 7.78
N HIS A 636 18.77 5.13 6.65
CA HIS A 636 19.45 5.17 5.35
C HIS A 636 19.84 6.58 4.88
N ARG A 637 19.23 7.61 5.47
CA ARG A 637 19.57 9.02 5.23
C ARG A 637 20.81 9.51 5.99
N VAL A 638 21.42 8.70 6.83
CA VAL A 638 22.61 9.11 7.58
C VAL A 638 23.80 9.27 6.62
N PRO A 639 24.53 10.41 6.65
CA PRO A 639 25.77 10.56 5.89
C PRO A 639 26.89 9.81 6.60
N TRP A 640 26.97 8.50 6.39
CA TRP A 640 27.90 7.61 7.11
C TRP A 640 29.38 8.02 6.97
N ALA A 641 29.73 8.67 5.86
CA ALA A 641 31.04 9.25 5.60
C ALA A 641 31.43 10.41 6.54
N LEU A 642 30.47 11.00 7.26
CA LEU A 642 30.70 12.05 8.26
C LEU A 642 31.20 11.48 9.60
N LEU A 643 30.89 10.23 9.92
CA LEU A 643 31.21 9.64 11.21
C LEU A 643 32.74 9.49 11.36
N PRO A 644 33.36 9.99 12.45
CA PRO A 644 34.82 10.00 12.61
C PRO A 644 35.50 8.64 12.46
N SER A 645 34.89 7.57 12.96
CA SER A 645 35.43 6.22 12.87
C SER A 645 35.30 5.62 11.47
N LEU A 646 34.47 6.17 10.60
CA LEU A 646 34.18 5.66 9.26
C LEU A 646 34.73 6.55 8.14
N ARG A 647 34.95 7.84 8.37
CA ARG A 647 35.28 8.83 7.33
C ARG A 647 36.46 8.46 6.45
N GLU A 648 37.56 7.99 7.05
CA GLU A 648 38.81 7.63 6.34
C GLU A 648 38.83 6.16 5.87
N ARG A 649 37.72 5.42 6.02
CA ARG A 649 37.65 3.99 5.67
C ARG A 649 37.05 3.77 4.30
N VAL A 650 37.36 2.59 3.74
CA VAL A 650 36.52 1.99 2.70
C VAL A 650 35.17 1.68 3.35
N LEU A 651 34.16 2.43 2.91
CA LEU A 651 32.82 2.40 3.49
C LEU A 651 31.80 2.11 2.40
N SER A 652 30.96 1.11 2.64
CA SER A 652 29.76 0.84 1.84
C SER A 652 28.53 0.73 2.72
N VAL A 653 27.36 1.04 2.16
CA VAL A 653 26.06 0.90 2.82
C VAL A 653 25.22 -0.11 2.05
N SER A 654 24.49 -0.97 2.75
CA SER A 654 23.57 -1.92 2.11
C SER A 654 22.20 -1.91 2.79
N PRO A 655 21.10 -2.02 2.04
CA PRO A 655 19.75 -2.21 2.59
C PRO A 655 19.60 -3.42 3.50
N SER A 656 20.36 -4.49 3.22
CA SER A 656 20.40 -5.71 4.02
C SER A 656 21.73 -6.44 3.80
N ALA A 657 22.11 -7.31 4.75
CA ALA A 657 23.28 -8.17 4.58
C ALA A 657 23.09 -9.14 3.40
N SER A 658 21.86 -9.59 3.17
CA SER A 658 21.45 -10.41 2.02
C SER A 658 21.65 -9.70 0.69
N SER A 659 21.29 -8.41 0.60
CA SER A 659 21.51 -7.59 -0.60
C SER A 659 23.00 -7.39 -0.87
N TRP A 660 23.80 -7.18 0.18
CA TRP A 660 25.25 -7.05 0.05
C TRP A 660 25.89 -8.36 -0.43
N LEU A 661 25.49 -9.49 0.14
CA LEU A 661 25.99 -10.81 -0.25
C LEU A 661 25.68 -11.09 -1.72
N ARG A 662 24.45 -10.79 -2.18
CA ARG A 662 24.08 -10.92 -3.59
C ARG A 662 24.94 -10.02 -4.47
N ALA A 663 25.10 -8.74 -4.12
CA ALA A 663 25.93 -7.81 -4.86
C ALA A 663 27.39 -8.31 -4.97
N ARG A 664 27.93 -8.93 -3.91
CA ARG A 664 29.28 -9.50 -3.87
C ARG A 664 29.43 -10.73 -4.77
N GLU A 665 28.33 -11.43 -5.03
CA GLU A 665 28.28 -12.64 -5.86
C GLU A 665 27.86 -12.36 -7.30
N THR A 666 27.36 -11.15 -7.59
CA THR A 666 27.06 -10.72 -8.95
C THR A 666 28.35 -10.57 -9.74
N GLU A 667 28.42 -11.22 -10.91
CA GLU A 667 29.55 -11.07 -11.82
C GLU A 667 29.36 -9.88 -12.77
N PRO A 668 30.44 -9.13 -13.08
CA PRO A 668 30.39 -8.05 -14.06
C PRO A 668 30.06 -8.61 -15.46
N PRO A 669 29.29 -7.88 -16.29
CA PRO A 669 28.97 -8.33 -17.64
C PRO A 669 30.26 -8.38 -18.51
N PRO A 670 30.50 -9.49 -19.24
CA PRO A 670 31.67 -9.63 -20.09
C PRO A 670 31.64 -8.63 -21.25
N GLY A 671 32.74 -7.88 -21.44
CA GLY A 671 32.84 -6.85 -22.48
C GLY A 671 31.87 -5.66 -22.28
N GLY A 672 31.39 -5.45 -21.05
CA GLY A 672 30.33 -4.48 -20.78
C GLY A 672 30.71 -3.03 -21.10
N ARG A 673 29.71 -2.29 -21.59
CA ARG A 673 29.84 -0.91 -22.04
C ARG A 673 30.02 0.06 -20.87
N HIS A 674 30.70 1.17 -21.13
CA HIS A 674 30.71 2.34 -20.25
C HIS A 674 29.77 3.39 -20.81
N VAL A 675 28.79 3.82 -20.03
CA VAL A 675 27.77 4.79 -20.45
C VAL A 675 27.89 6.04 -19.59
N LEU A 676 28.07 7.19 -20.22
CA LEU A 676 28.17 8.48 -19.54
C LEU A 676 27.01 9.36 -20.02
N VAL A 677 26.22 9.89 -19.09
CA VAL A 677 25.03 10.69 -19.39
C VAL A 677 25.15 12.06 -18.74
N ARG A 678 24.90 13.09 -19.53
CA ARG A 678 24.88 14.49 -19.11
C ARG A 678 23.49 15.08 -19.31
N GLY A 679 22.79 15.30 -18.20
CA GLY A 679 21.47 15.92 -18.16
C GLY A 679 21.53 17.46 -18.32
N PRO A 680 20.40 18.10 -18.65
CA PRO A 680 20.35 19.55 -18.88
C PRO A 680 20.36 20.36 -17.58
N GLY A 681 20.88 21.60 -17.65
CA GLY A 681 20.72 22.61 -16.60
C GLY A 681 21.69 22.52 -15.42
N LEU A 682 22.79 21.77 -15.53
CA LEU A 682 23.87 21.75 -14.54
C LEU A 682 24.68 23.06 -14.59
N ALA A 683 25.05 23.63 -13.44
CA ALA A 683 25.71 24.95 -13.40
C ALA A 683 27.13 24.93 -13.98
N THR A 684 27.86 23.83 -13.78
CA THR A 684 29.15 23.55 -14.44
C THR A 684 29.00 23.14 -15.89
N GLY A 685 27.75 23.06 -16.37
CA GLY A 685 27.42 22.32 -17.56
C GLY A 685 27.73 20.83 -17.43
N GLY A 686 27.98 20.22 -16.28
CA GLY A 686 28.35 18.78 -16.23
C GLY A 686 29.76 18.51 -16.75
N ALA A 687 30.69 19.41 -16.45
CA ALA A 687 32.10 19.35 -16.87
C ALA A 687 32.82 18.05 -16.48
N GLU A 688 32.30 17.30 -15.50
CA GLU A 688 32.87 16.00 -15.14
C GLU A 688 32.72 14.93 -16.22
N VAL A 689 31.67 14.97 -17.05
CA VAL A 689 31.41 13.92 -18.05
C VAL A 689 32.46 13.94 -19.17
N PRO A 690 32.77 15.09 -19.79
CA PRO A 690 33.87 15.19 -20.75
C PRO A 690 35.22 14.72 -20.18
N ASP A 691 35.59 15.18 -18.98
CA ASP A 691 36.87 14.83 -18.33
C ASP A 691 37.01 13.33 -18.02
N VAL A 692 35.89 12.67 -17.77
CA VAL A 692 35.83 11.24 -17.48
C VAL A 692 35.80 10.39 -18.75
N ALA A 693 35.24 10.90 -19.85
CA ALA A 693 35.12 10.16 -21.11
C ALA A 693 36.49 9.71 -21.65
N ASP A 694 37.50 10.59 -21.60
CA ASP A 694 38.85 10.33 -22.08
C ASP A 694 39.57 9.19 -21.34
N ARG A 695 39.07 8.78 -20.17
CA ARG A 695 39.63 7.68 -19.36
C ARG A 695 39.20 6.31 -19.86
N TYR A 696 38.16 6.24 -20.67
CA TYR A 696 37.60 5.02 -21.18
C TYR A 696 37.86 4.93 -22.68
N GLY A 697 38.25 3.74 -23.17
CA GLY A 697 38.67 3.60 -24.58
C GLY A 697 37.56 3.89 -25.60
N ARG A 698 36.32 3.50 -25.30
CA ARG A 698 35.13 3.71 -26.17
C ARG A 698 33.84 3.83 -25.33
N PRO A 699 33.65 4.91 -24.54
CA PRO A 699 32.40 5.11 -23.81
C PRO A 699 31.28 5.54 -24.76
N THR A 700 30.05 5.15 -24.46
CA THR A 700 28.85 5.78 -25.02
C THR A 700 28.57 7.05 -24.21
N VAL A 701 28.72 8.23 -24.82
CA VAL A 701 28.38 9.51 -24.19
C VAL A 701 27.04 9.99 -24.73
N LEU A 702 26.08 10.28 -23.84
CA LEU A 702 24.77 10.81 -24.17
C LEU A 702 24.62 12.21 -23.55
N GLU A 703 24.54 13.24 -24.39
CA GLU A 703 24.42 14.63 -23.97
C GLU A 703 23.46 15.41 -24.85
N HIS A 704 23.05 16.60 -24.39
CA HIS A 704 22.14 17.49 -25.11
C HIS A 704 20.88 16.73 -25.57
N ASP A 705 20.53 16.78 -26.86
CA ASP A 705 19.35 16.15 -27.43
C ASP A 705 19.43 14.61 -27.48
N GLU A 706 20.60 14.00 -27.25
CA GLU A 706 20.77 12.54 -27.21
C GLU A 706 20.48 11.96 -25.82
N ALA A 707 20.55 12.78 -24.77
CA ALA A 707 20.25 12.39 -23.38
C ALA A 707 18.74 12.28 -23.13
N ARG A 708 18.02 11.55 -23.99
CA ARG A 708 16.58 11.28 -23.90
C ARG A 708 16.31 9.96 -23.19
N VAL A 709 15.22 9.89 -22.43
CA VAL A 709 14.86 8.75 -21.59
C VAL A 709 14.91 7.41 -22.33
N PRO A 710 14.29 7.24 -23.53
CA PRO A 710 14.34 5.95 -24.24
C PRO A 710 15.75 5.52 -24.65
N ARG A 711 16.59 6.48 -25.07
CA ARG A 711 17.97 6.23 -25.48
C ARG A 711 18.85 5.87 -24.29
N VAL A 712 18.70 6.62 -23.19
CA VAL A 712 19.41 6.37 -21.94
C VAL A 712 19.08 4.96 -21.41
N LEU A 713 17.80 4.58 -21.31
CA LEU A 713 17.41 3.24 -20.86
C LEU A 713 18.01 2.12 -21.72
N ALA A 714 17.99 2.27 -23.05
CA ALA A 714 18.53 1.27 -23.97
C ALA A 714 20.05 1.06 -23.80
N GLU A 715 20.80 2.13 -23.53
CA GLU A 715 22.24 2.04 -23.34
C GLU A 715 22.61 1.53 -21.93
N LEU A 716 21.82 1.89 -20.91
CA LEU A 716 21.99 1.43 -19.53
C LEU A 716 21.78 -0.08 -19.37
N ASP A 717 20.90 -0.68 -20.16
CA ASP A 717 20.58 -2.12 -20.05
C ASP A 717 21.83 -2.98 -20.28
N GLY A 718 22.24 -3.71 -19.25
CA GLY A 718 23.43 -4.56 -19.22
C GLY A 718 24.79 -3.84 -19.23
N ALA A 719 24.85 -2.53 -18.97
CA ALA A 719 26.11 -1.79 -18.92
C ALA A 719 27.05 -2.26 -17.78
N ALA A 720 28.37 -2.19 -17.98
CA ALA A 720 29.33 -2.49 -16.91
C ALA A 720 29.44 -1.33 -15.91
N LEU A 721 29.47 -0.10 -16.43
CA LEU A 721 29.51 1.13 -15.64
C LEU A 721 28.62 2.18 -16.30
N ALA A 722 27.74 2.79 -15.52
CA ALA A 722 27.00 3.97 -15.92
C ALA A 722 27.37 5.16 -15.02
N HIS A 723 27.55 6.34 -15.59
CA HIS A 723 27.64 7.60 -14.87
C HIS A 723 26.52 8.52 -15.36
N ILE A 724 25.70 9.03 -14.46
CA ILE A 724 24.64 9.99 -14.79
C ILE A 724 24.87 11.26 -13.97
N ALA A 725 25.27 12.33 -14.66
CA ALA A 725 25.32 13.69 -14.14
C ALA A 725 24.03 14.41 -14.51
N ALA A 726 23.15 14.66 -13.55
CA ALA A 726 21.83 15.27 -13.79
C ALA A 726 21.23 15.86 -12.52
N HIS A 727 20.18 16.67 -12.64
CA HIS A 727 19.36 17.03 -11.48
C HIS A 727 18.52 15.83 -11.03
N GLY A 728 18.62 15.49 -9.74
CA GLY A 728 17.82 14.45 -9.10
C GLY A 728 16.69 15.04 -8.26
N THR A 729 15.56 14.35 -8.19
CA THR A 729 14.45 14.72 -7.31
C THR A 729 13.90 13.48 -6.61
N PHE A 730 13.94 13.50 -5.27
CA PHE A 730 13.33 12.46 -4.43
C PHE A 730 11.93 12.87 -3.98
N ARG A 731 10.98 11.94 -4.11
CA ARG A 731 9.58 12.13 -3.69
C ARG A 731 9.22 11.17 -2.56
N ALA A 732 9.09 11.69 -1.35
CA ALA A 732 8.68 10.89 -0.19
C ALA A 732 7.21 10.44 -0.26
N ASP A 733 6.36 11.24 -0.90
CA ASP A 733 4.94 10.96 -1.14
C ASP A 733 4.73 9.88 -2.21
N SER A 734 5.61 9.83 -3.20
CA SER A 734 5.56 8.84 -4.28
C SER A 734 6.96 8.41 -4.73
N PRO A 735 7.60 7.49 -3.99
CA PRO A 735 9.01 7.14 -4.19
C PRO A 735 9.32 6.63 -5.60
N LEU A 736 8.38 5.93 -6.24
CA LEU A 736 8.53 5.41 -7.61
C LEU A 736 8.47 6.48 -8.71
N PHE A 737 8.10 7.72 -8.36
CA PHE A 737 8.18 8.90 -9.23
C PHE A 737 9.38 9.79 -8.90
N SER A 738 10.30 9.34 -8.04
CA SER A 738 11.62 9.96 -7.92
C SER A 738 12.32 9.89 -9.28
N SER A 739 13.07 10.94 -9.64
CA SER A 739 13.48 11.12 -11.04
C SER A 739 14.86 11.74 -11.22
N LEU A 740 15.44 11.50 -12.39
CA LEU A 740 16.61 12.18 -12.93
C LEU A 740 16.17 13.02 -14.14
N ARG A 741 16.57 14.29 -14.20
CA ARG A 741 16.22 15.20 -15.30
C ARG A 741 16.98 14.84 -16.57
N MET A 742 16.26 14.44 -17.62
CA MET A 742 16.78 14.17 -18.97
C MET A 742 16.34 15.27 -19.95
N ALA A 743 16.75 15.18 -21.22
CA ALA A 743 16.45 16.17 -22.26
C ALA A 743 14.96 16.27 -22.63
N ASP A 744 14.24 15.14 -22.60
CA ASP A 744 12.82 15.02 -22.97
C ASP A 744 11.87 14.89 -21.76
N GLY A 745 12.40 15.02 -20.53
CA GLY A 745 11.60 14.95 -19.30
C GLY A 745 12.28 14.14 -18.20
N PRO A 746 11.55 13.81 -17.12
CA PRO A 746 12.08 13.02 -16.00
C PRO A 746 12.23 11.52 -16.37
N LEU A 747 13.41 10.94 -16.12
CA LEU A 747 13.62 9.50 -16.02
C LEU A 747 13.23 9.04 -14.61
N ILE A 748 12.09 8.35 -14.47
CA ILE A 748 11.54 7.97 -13.16
C ILE A 748 11.90 6.52 -12.77
N VAL A 749 11.72 6.13 -11.50
CA VAL A 749 11.99 4.76 -11.03
C VAL A 749 11.20 3.71 -11.80
N HIS A 750 9.93 3.97 -12.15
CA HIS A 750 9.15 3.08 -13.02
C HIS A 750 9.80 2.82 -14.40
N ASP A 751 10.60 3.75 -14.91
CA ASP A 751 11.36 3.51 -16.14
C ASP A 751 12.55 2.56 -15.90
N PHE A 752 13.22 2.64 -14.74
CA PHE A 752 14.30 1.73 -14.37
C PHE A 752 13.84 0.29 -14.09
N GLU A 753 12.66 0.11 -13.49
CA GLU A 753 12.08 -1.23 -13.24
C GLU A 753 11.78 -2.02 -14.54
N ARG A 754 11.90 -1.36 -15.70
CA ARG A 754 11.73 -1.97 -17.03
C ARG A 754 13.03 -2.49 -17.65
N LEU A 755 14.19 -2.23 -17.06
CA LEU A 755 15.47 -2.77 -17.55
C LEU A 755 15.49 -4.30 -17.40
N ASP A 756 16.03 -5.00 -18.40
CA ASP A 756 16.23 -6.45 -18.29
C ASP A 756 17.36 -6.76 -17.30
N ARG A 757 18.44 -5.98 -17.36
CA ARG A 757 19.55 -5.99 -16.41
C ARG A 757 20.01 -4.56 -16.15
N SER A 758 20.01 -4.12 -14.90
CA SER A 758 20.56 -2.82 -14.57
C SER A 758 22.08 -2.78 -14.71
N PRO A 759 22.71 -1.58 -14.85
CA PRO A 759 24.16 -1.47 -14.89
C PRO A 759 24.83 -2.14 -13.70
N TYR A 760 25.92 -2.87 -13.92
CA TYR A 760 26.66 -3.54 -12.85
C TYR A 760 27.18 -2.56 -11.80
N ARG A 761 27.73 -1.42 -12.24
CA ARG A 761 28.06 -0.25 -11.42
C ARG A 761 27.34 0.98 -11.96
N ILE A 762 26.84 1.83 -11.07
CA ILE A 762 26.23 3.11 -11.46
C ILE A 762 26.62 4.24 -10.52
N ILE A 763 27.03 5.37 -11.09
CA ILE A 763 27.37 6.60 -10.39
C ILE A 763 26.31 7.63 -10.71
N LEU A 764 25.64 8.12 -9.68
CA LEU A 764 24.58 9.11 -9.75
C LEU A 764 25.14 10.42 -9.20
N SER A 765 25.75 11.23 -10.09
CA SER A 765 26.19 12.60 -9.81
C SER A 765 24.97 13.53 -9.83
N SER A 766 24.10 13.36 -8.84
CA SER A 766 22.78 14.00 -8.78
C SER A 766 22.30 14.14 -7.35
N CYS A 767 21.71 15.29 -7.03
CA CYS A 767 21.19 15.59 -5.70
C CYS A 767 20.09 14.61 -5.25
N ASP A 768 20.06 14.32 -3.95
CA ASP A 768 19.00 13.54 -3.26
C ASP A 768 18.75 12.11 -3.80
N THR A 769 19.65 11.53 -4.60
CA THR A 769 19.44 10.20 -5.21
C THR A 769 19.65 9.00 -4.30
N ALA A 770 20.40 9.17 -3.20
CA ALA A 770 20.57 8.14 -2.18
C ALA A 770 19.46 8.15 -1.12
N ARG A 771 18.44 9.02 -1.26
CA ARG A 771 17.30 9.06 -0.34
C ARG A 771 16.33 7.93 -0.65
N LEU A 772 15.92 7.25 0.41
CA LEU A 772 15.01 6.12 0.36
C LEU A 772 13.80 6.42 1.24
N ALA A 773 12.62 6.06 0.77
CA ALA A 773 11.42 6.06 1.58
C ALA A 773 11.32 4.72 2.32
N SER A 774 11.24 4.79 3.64
CA SER A 774 10.84 3.64 4.45
C SER A 774 9.33 3.44 4.32
N VAL A 775 8.94 2.27 3.82
CA VAL A 775 7.54 1.87 3.66
C VAL A 775 7.33 0.50 4.30
N GLY A 776 6.07 0.18 4.62
CA GLY A 776 5.77 -1.07 5.31
C GLY A 776 6.48 -1.17 6.66
N ALA A 777 7.06 -2.33 6.97
CA ALA A 777 7.72 -2.57 8.25
C ALA A 777 9.15 -2.02 8.31
N ASP A 778 9.96 -2.20 7.25
CA ASP A 778 11.33 -1.67 7.09
C ASP A 778 11.80 -1.86 5.63
N GLU A 779 10.86 -1.73 4.69
CA GLU A 779 11.15 -1.84 3.25
C GLU A 779 11.57 -0.48 2.70
N LEU A 780 12.33 -0.51 1.60
CA LEU A 780 12.96 0.68 1.05
C LEU A 780 12.60 0.85 -0.43
N LEU A 781 11.94 1.96 -0.74
CA LEU A 781 11.65 2.37 -2.10
C LEU A 781 12.45 3.63 -2.45
N GLY A 782 13.06 3.63 -3.63
CA GLY A 782 13.84 4.73 -4.15
C GLY A 782 14.69 4.29 -5.33
N LEU A 783 15.48 5.23 -5.86
CA LEU A 783 16.27 5.00 -7.07
C LEU A 783 17.34 3.91 -6.87
N VAL A 784 18.12 4.00 -5.79
CA VAL A 784 19.15 3.00 -5.45
C VAL A 784 18.53 1.61 -5.28
N THR A 785 17.42 1.50 -4.55
CA THR A 785 16.81 0.19 -4.25
C THR A 785 16.07 -0.43 -5.43
N ALA A 786 15.67 0.34 -6.44
CA ALA A 786 15.12 -0.22 -7.67
C ALA A 786 16.20 -0.92 -8.54
N LEU A 787 17.45 -0.50 -8.43
CA LEU A 787 18.57 -1.01 -9.25
C LEU A 787 19.18 -2.31 -8.69
N LEU A 788 19.23 -2.47 -7.37
CA LEU A 788 19.86 -3.65 -6.75
C LEU A 788 19.21 -4.99 -7.15
N PRO A 789 17.86 -5.12 -7.19
CA PRO A 789 17.21 -6.37 -7.59
C PRO A 789 17.40 -6.72 -9.08
N LEU A 790 17.74 -5.73 -9.89
CA LEU A 790 17.95 -5.85 -11.34
C LEU A 790 19.40 -6.20 -11.72
N GLY A 791 20.28 -6.40 -10.72
CA GLY A 791 21.65 -6.87 -10.93
C GLY A 791 22.75 -5.82 -10.73
N THR A 792 22.41 -4.61 -10.23
CA THR A 792 23.43 -3.63 -9.85
C THR A 792 24.17 -4.09 -8.60
N ALA A 793 25.49 -4.23 -8.71
CA ALA A 793 26.37 -4.68 -7.63
C ALA A 793 27.02 -3.51 -6.87
N GLY A 794 27.01 -2.30 -7.45
CA GLY A 794 27.51 -1.11 -6.78
C GLY A 794 26.88 0.19 -7.26
N VAL A 795 26.52 1.08 -6.33
CA VAL A 795 25.95 2.40 -6.62
C VAL A 795 26.73 3.47 -5.87
N VAL A 796 27.08 4.59 -6.50
CA VAL A 796 27.48 5.82 -5.79
C VAL A 796 26.40 6.85 -5.98
N ALA A 797 25.85 7.37 -4.88
CA ALA A 797 24.76 8.34 -4.92
C ALA A 797 24.88 9.33 -3.75
N SER A 798 24.26 10.50 -3.88
CA SER A 798 24.30 11.53 -2.84
C SER A 798 23.09 11.47 -1.91
N SER A 799 23.35 11.52 -0.59
CA SER A 799 22.33 11.56 0.47
C SER A 799 21.83 12.96 0.79
N ALA A 800 22.51 14.00 0.28
CA ALA A 800 22.18 15.40 0.45
C ALA A 800 22.41 16.18 -0.86
N PRO A 801 21.82 17.39 -1.01
CA PRO A 801 22.23 18.34 -2.03
C PRO A 801 23.74 18.59 -2.02
N VAL A 802 24.34 18.64 -3.20
CA VAL A 802 25.78 18.80 -3.43
C VAL A 802 26.05 20.03 -4.30
N ASN A 803 27.26 20.57 -4.21
CA ASN A 803 27.68 21.72 -5.01
C ASN A 803 28.23 21.27 -6.37
N ASP A 804 27.62 21.72 -7.47
CA ASP A 804 28.00 21.33 -8.84
C ASP A 804 29.51 21.48 -9.12
N ALA A 805 30.15 22.56 -8.65
CA ALA A 805 31.58 22.80 -8.90
C ALA A 805 32.48 21.87 -8.07
N ALA A 806 32.10 21.59 -6.82
CA ALA A 806 32.87 20.71 -5.93
C ALA A 806 32.74 19.22 -6.31
N VAL A 807 31.69 18.84 -7.04
CA VAL A 807 31.47 17.46 -7.52
C VAL A 807 32.45 17.09 -8.64
N VAL A 808 32.82 18.03 -9.51
CA VAL A 808 33.73 17.77 -10.65
C VAL A 808 35.07 17.14 -10.23
N PRO A 809 35.86 17.73 -9.31
CA PRO A 809 37.12 17.13 -8.88
C PRO A 809 36.92 15.80 -8.15
N LEU A 810 35.82 15.65 -7.40
CA LEU A 810 35.48 14.39 -6.72
C LEU A 810 35.22 13.26 -7.73
N MET A 811 34.39 13.50 -8.74
CA MET A 811 34.07 12.51 -9.77
C MET A 811 35.28 12.18 -10.64
N GLY A 812 36.10 13.17 -11.01
CA GLY A 812 37.35 12.94 -11.73
C GLY A 812 38.31 12.03 -10.95
N ALA A 813 38.47 12.26 -9.64
CA ALA A 813 39.30 11.43 -8.77
C ALA A 813 38.71 10.02 -8.58
N LEU A 814 37.39 9.90 -8.43
CA LEU A 814 36.69 8.63 -8.30
C LEU A 814 36.87 7.76 -9.55
N HIS A 815 36.67 8.32 -10.75
CA HIS A 815 36.87 7.60 -12.01
C HIS A 815 38.35 7.25 -12.25
N LYS A 816 39.29 8.12 -11.83
CA LYS A 816 40.72 7.79 -11.84
C LYS A 816 41.00 6.54 -11.01
N ALA A 817 40.50 6.46 -9.78
CA ALA A 817 40.68 5.30 -8.94
C ALA A 817 40.01 4.04 -9.54
N LEU A 818 38.77 4.15 -10.03
CA LEU A 818 38.07 3.04 -10.68
C LEU A 818 38.82 2.47 -11.89
N SER A 819 39.48 3.32 -12.69
CA SER A 819 40.29 2.86 -13.83
C SER A 819 41.50 2.00 -13.41
N ALA A 820 41.92 2.10 -12.15
CA ALA A 820 42.97 1.25 -11.56
C ALA A 820 42.44 -0.10 -11.01
N GLY A 821 41.14 -0.39 -11.21
CA GLY A 821 40.55 -1.70 -10.88
C GLY A 821 40.04 -1.86 -9.45
N VAL A 822 40.02 -0.79 -8.66
CA VAL A 822 39.48 -0.81 -7.28
C VAL A 822 37.95 -0.79 -7.26
N SER A 823 37.35 -1.11 -6.11
CA SER A 823 35.89 -1.05 -5.90
C SER A 823 35.36 0.39 -5.84
N LEU A 824 34.03 0.58 -5.95
CA LEU A 824 33.43 1.92 -5.82
C LEU A 824 33.66 2.53 -4.44
N ALA A 825 33.61 1.73 -3.38
CA ALA A 825 33.84 2.19 -2.01
C ALA A 825 35.29 2.65 -1.79
N GLU A 826 36.26 1.95 -2.37
CA GLU A 826 37.68 2.35 -2.34
C GLU A 826 37.89 3.62 -3.13
N ALA A 827 37.37 3.66 -4.36
CA ALA A 827 37.47 4.83 -5.23
C ALA A 827 36.86 6.09 -4.59
N LEU A 828 35.70 5.95 -3.92
CA LEU A 828 35.05 7.07 -3.22
C LEU A 828 35.83 7.52 -1.98
N ARG A 829 36.44 6.60 -1.21
CA ARG A 829 37.35 6.98 -0.12
C ARG A 829 38.53 7.77 -0.66
N ASP A 830 39.21 7.27 -1.69
CA ASP A 830 40.40 7.94 -2.24
C ASP A 830 40.05 9.30 -2.86
N ALA A 831 38.91 9.39 -3.55
CA ALA A 831 38.39 10.64 -4.07
C ALA A 831 38.16 11.67 -2.95
N ARG A 832 37.49 11.28 -1.86
CA ARG A 832 37.27 12.16 -0.68
C ARG A 832 38.56 12.63 -0.03
N ALA A 833 39.62 11.81 -0.02
CA ALA A 833 40.91 12.20 0.51
C ALA A 833 41.70 13.15 -0.41
N SER A 834 41.37 13.16 -1.71
CA SER A 834 42.08 13.95 -2.73
C SER A 834 41.48 15.33 -3.02
N VAL A 835 40.23 15.58 -2.61
CA VAL A 835 39.58 16.88 -2.82
C VAL A 835 40.13 17.96 -1.86
N PRO A 836 40.03 19.25 -2.21
CA PRO A 836 40.41 20.35 -1.33
C PRO A 836 39.79 20.26 0.07
N GLY A 837 40.53 20.75 1.08
CA GLY A 837 40.13 20.68 2.48
C GLY A 837 39.13 21.76 2.94
N ASP A 838 38.54 22.54 2.03
CA ASP A 838 37.53 23.54 2.39
C ASP A 838 36.16 22.90 2.69
N ALA A 839 35.29 23.68 3.33
CA ALA A 839 34.01 23.20 3.83
C ALA A 839 33.07 22.68 2.73
N VAL A 840 33.12 23.25 1.52
CA VAL A 840 32.22 22.88 0.42
C VAL A 840 32.62 21.53 -0.16
N HIS A 841 33.92 21.32 -0.41
CA HIS A 841 34.44 20.04 -0.89
C HIS A 841 34.28 18.92 0.13
N GLN A 842 34.53 19.20 1.42
CA GLN A 842 34.32 18.21 2.49
C GLN A 842 32.85 17.83 2.62
N ALA A 843 31.93 18.80 2.67
CA ALA A 843 30.50 18.53 2.74
C ALA A 843 30.01 17.74 1.52
N THR A 844 30.50 18.07 0.32
CA THR A 844 30.21 17.33 -0.91
C THR A 844 30.70 15.89 -0.81
N GLY A 845 31.95 15.68 -0.35
CA GLY A 845 32.50 14.35 -0.13
C GLY A 845 31.71 13.52 0.87
N TRP A 846 31.26 14.12 1.98
CA TRP A 846 30.46 13.43 3.01
C TRP A 846 29.03 13.11 2.58
N ALA A 847 28.49 13.84 1.60
CA ALA A 847 27.14 13.61 1.08
C ALA A 847 27.07 12.34 0.22
N PHE A 848 28.14 12.00 -0.51
CA PHE A 848 28.20 10.79 -1.33
C PHE A 848 28.40 9.52 -0.51
N THR A 849 27.67 8.48 -0.88
CA THR A 849 27.74 7.16 -0.27
C THR A 849 27.85 6.10 -1.36
N ALA A 850 28.73 5.12 -1.14
CA ALA A 850 28.78 3.90 -1.93
C ALA A 850 27.80 2.88 -1.35
N PHE A 851 27.05 2.21 -2.20
CA PHE A 851 26.15 1.12 -1.88
C PHE A 851 26.57 -0.15 -2.59
N GLY A 852 26.34 -1.31 -1.97
CA GLY A 852 26.66 -2.62 -2.56
C GLY A 852 28.08 -3.10 -2.26
N ALA A 853 28.64 -3.94 -3.13
CA ALA A 853 29.89 -4.66 -2.89
C ALA A 853 30.93 -4.55 -4.04
N ALA A 854 30.54 -3.93 -5.16
CA ALA A 854 31.36 -3.85 -6.38
C ALA A 854 32.23 -2.60 -6.47
#